data_AF-A0A9D6IWT6-F1
#
_entry.id   AF-A0A9D6IWT6-F1
#
_cell.length_a   1.000
_cell.length_b   1.000
_cell.length_c   1.000
_cell.angle_alpha   90.00
_cell.angle_beta   90.00
_cell.angle_gamma   90.00
#
_symmetry.space_group_name_H-M   'P 1'
#
loop_
_entity.id
_entity.type
_entity.pdbx_description
1 polymer ?
#
loop_
_entity_poly.entity_id
_entity_poly.type
_entity_poly.pdbx_seq_one_letter_code
_entity_poly.pdbx_strand_id
1 'polypeptide(L)'
;MRVILFLAALLSGDEFADEAYGFRISKPADWVFQEGPESAEADSTLWIYPKGKSGTGFTVYVNESATPTDADSVRKLREAALRKDGRCSKFRSGESTVAGRRAPWLRFDYAGTDVRQHYVVEDGLIYTLQSYGEMEDLDAILKSFALVPANPRLRTLRKLSARCGSEIDWARDWEEAAKRARASKRLVLVVVENYWSFRVPPRAPATAFMDPDVVALVRERFVGLRWKYGMTVPFQDPAVYGMGPSTFGGGLLFVEPEGRVVAEGCSFAPIYVDECARRVLGRGSGNPKDPELLLRRGELDAAWEMLKQPTTAHGWRLQAQLLRRLRLGDQALAAIRKARKLEDGSDPAVDEAVILLRMGRGAEAAKILRAVEPRSPEARYWLGATGATEEWEELIRSHRESRWAWKAAANLSGRLLERTDWPSEEILILACDSPPESLPLRDAERGAVRFLLAAQRPDGSWPTPPDVSYGSPGWTTAVTAICASSLMRFPEARKAVDRALEFVIGASLAKEKWTAFDMSAWGRVFGLRFLARCAREGIGDRARIVRAMDGFVRDLRERQARAGGWAYVDMEEAGGAKDPSISFITAAAVLALLEAKETGAQVPRETIDRAVECVRRMRGADGSFGYMGGGSGGPEASLRGPLCALALVRGGKGDGVRTALDLYLRHRRHVAKERGKVLCHTGPEGTASYYLLYGFAFAAEALGELPAQERRRYREALLEDVLAARRKDGGFVDNPMTGRAYGAAMALLALERLSE
;
A
#
# COMPACT_ATOMS: atom_id res chain seq x y z
N MET A 1 -1.52 5.66 -19.60
CA MET A 1 -0.08 5.84 -19.93
C MET A 1 0.74 6.56 -18.84
N ARG A 2 0.38 6.42 -17.55
CA ARG A 2 1.17 6.84 -16.36
C ARG A 2 0.95 5.89 -15.17
N VAL A 3 0.80 4.59 -15.46
CA VAL A 3 0.30 3.55 -14.52
C VAL A 3 1.38 2.96 -13.62
N ILE A 4 2.66 3.35 -13.77
CA ILE A 4 3.78 2.58 -13.19
C ILE A 4 4.85 3.47 -12.50
N LEU A 5 4.63 4.78 -12.37
CA LEU A 5 5.68 5.70 -11.88
C LEU A 5 5.66 6.00 -10.36
N PHE A 6 4.81 5.35 -9.56
CA PHE A 6 4.59 5.76 -8.15
C PHE A 6 5.01 4.80 -7.05
N LEU A 7 5.79 3.78 -7.41
CA LEU A 7 6.47 2.92 -6.45
C LEU A 7 8.00 3.00 -6.55
N ALA A 8 8.55 3.82 -7.47
CA ALA A 8 9.98 3.98 -7.73
C ALA A 8 10.76 4.77 -6.64
N ALA A 9 10.31 4.81 -5.40
CA ALA A 9 10.99 5.52 -4.31
C ALA A 9 11.22 4.59 -3.11
N LEU A 10 11.80 3.41 -3.31
CA LEU A 10 11.65 2.35 -2.31
C LEU A 10 12.90 1.48 -2.06
N LEU A 11 13.83 2.02 -1.25
CA LEU A 11 14.92 1.40 -0.46
C LEU A 11 16.38 1.66 -0.88
N SER A 12 16.98 2.60 -0.13
CA SER A 12 18.41 2.81 0.14
C SER A 12 19.40 2.47 -0.98
N GLY A 13 19.40 3.32 -2.01
CA GLY A 13 20.65 3.94 -2.45
C GLY A 13 21.57 4.22 -1.27
N ASP A 14 22.85 3.93 -1.42
CA ASP A 14 23.86 4.58 -0.58
C ASP A 14 23.81 6.09 -0.81
N GLU A 15 23.20 6.57 -1.90
CA GLU A 15 22.94 7.98 -2.22
C GLU A 15 21.45 8.34 -2.08
N PHE A 16 21.18 9.53 -1.53
CA PHE A 16 19.89 10.22 -1.51
C PHE A 16 20.02 11.46 -2.39
N ALA A 17 19.04 11.72 -3.24
CA ALA A 17 18.94 12.96 -4.02
C ALA A 17 17.58 13.64 -3.79
N ASP A 18 17.61 14.94 -3.54
CA ASP A 18 16.44 15.80 -3.46
C ASP A 18 16.52 16.87 -4.56
N GLU A 19 15.85 16.60 -5.68
CA GLU A 19 15.78 17.53 -6.80
C GLU A 19 15.02 18.82 -6.47
N ALA A 20 14.09 18.79 -5.50
CA ALA A 20 13.36 19.99 -5.14
C ALA A 20 14.30 20.97 -4.43
N TYR A 21 15.05 20.49 -3.45
CA TYR A 21 15.95 21.31 -2.63
C TYR A 21 17.41 21.28 -3.10
N GLY A 22 17.73 20.62 -4.21
CA GLY A 22 18.99 20.76 -4.91
C GLY A 22 20.20 20.14 -4.20
N PHE A 23 20.05 18.97 -3.58
CA PHE A 23 21.20 18.29 -2.99
C PHE A 23 21.17 16.78 -3.19
N ARG A 24 22.34 16.16 -3.07
CA ARG A 24 22.50 14.72 -2.88
C ARG A 24 23.50 14.45 -1.77
N ILE A 25 23.37 13.31 -1.12
CA ILE A 25 24.24 12.89 -0.01
C ILE A 25 24.26 11.37 0.08
N SER A 26 25.39 10.81 0.49
CA SER A 26 25.50 9.37 0.75
C SER A 26 25.48 9.03 2.24
N LYS A 27 25.10 7.79 2.55
CA LYS A 27 25.12 7.23 3.89
C LYS A 27 26.06 6.01 3.96
N PRO A 28 26.55 5.64 5.14
CA PRO A 28 27.21 4.35 5.35
C PRO A 28 26.24 3.17 5.14
N ALA A 29 26.79 1.98 4.90
CA ALA A 29 26.02 0.78 4.52
C ALA A 29 24.95 0.39 5.57
N ASP A 30 25.27 0.46 6.87
CA ASP A 30 24.38 0.05 7.96
C ASP A 30 23.47 1.17 8.50
N TRP A 31 23.42 2.30 7.77
CA TRP A 31 22.58 3.44 8.10
C TRP A 31 21.32 3.46 7.23
N VAL A 32 20.33 4.25 7.63
CA VAL A 32 19.07 4.45 6.90
C VAL A 32 18.82 5.93 6.67
N PHE A 33 18.21 6.24 5.52
CA PHE A 33 17.63 7.55 5.25
C PHE A 33 16.18 7.57 5.73
N GLN A 34 15.78 8.67 6.35
CA GLN A 34 14.39 8.95 6.67
C GLN A 34 14.09 10.43 6.44
N GLU A 35 13.11 10.73 5.61
CA GLU A 35 12.60 12.10 5.50
C GLU A 35 11.89 12.46 6.81
N GLY A 36 12.35 13.53 7.46
CA GLY A 36 11.73 14.09 8.65
C GLY A 36 10.45 14.86 8.29
N PRO A 37 9.59 15.16 9.28
CA PRO A 37 8.42 15.99 9.03
C PRO A 37 8.83 17.38 8.53
N GLU A 38 8.09 17.92 7.57
CA GLU A 38 8.12 19.37 7.31
C GLU A 38 7.74 20.08 8.62
N SER A 39 8.54 21.06 9.05
CA SER A 39 8.36 21.74 10.33
C SER A 39 8.55 23.25 10.15
N ALA A 40 8.14 24.03 11.14
CA ALA A 40 8.42 25.47 11.15
C ALA A 40 9.93 25.80 11.18
N GLU A 41 10.79 24.82 11.47
CA GLU A 41 12.25 24.98 11.59
C GLU A 41 13.02 24.56 10.33
N ALA A 42 12.37 23.88 9.38
CA ALA A 42 12.98 23.44 8.12
C ALA A 42 11.94 23.12 7.04
N ASP A 43 12.16 23.65 5.84
CA ASP A 43 11.39 23.34 4.62
C ASP A 43 11.60 21.91 4.10
N SER A 44 12.77 21.32 4.42
CA SER A 44 13.08 19.91 4.18
C SER A 44 13.98 19.40 5.29
N THR A 45 13.71 18.17 5.76
CA THR A 45 14.54 17.49 6.74
C THR A 45 14.86 16.09 6.26
N LEU A 46 16.14 15.72 6.25
CA LEU A 46 16.60 14.37 6.01
C LEU A 46 17.39 13.88 7.21
N TRP A 47 16.90 12.83 7.87
CA TRP A 47 17.63 12.10 8.89
C TRP A 47 18.43 10.97 8.25
N ILE A 48 19.67 10.79 8.73
CA ILE A 48 20.55 9.69 8.38
C ILE A 48 21.04 9.10 9.69
N TYR A 49 20.70 7.85 10.01
CA TYR A 49 21.05 7.28 11.31
C TYR A 49 21.36 5.78 11.24
N PRO A 50 22.11 5.22 12.21
CA PRO A 50 22.40 3.80 12.27
C PRO A 50 21.11 2.99 12.51
N LYS A 51 20.96 1.87 11.80
CA LYS A 51 19.78 1.00 11.96
C LYS A 51 19.62 0.56 13.42
N GLY A 52 18.43 0.77 14.00
CA GLY A 52 18.09 0.30 15.35
C GLY A 52 18.65 1.11 16.52
N LYS A 53 19.34 2.23 16.28
CA LYS A 53 19.80 3.17 17.33
C LYS A 53 19.10 4.52 17.18
N SER A 54 18.37 4.94 18.20
CA SER A 54 17.84 6.30 18.32
C SER A 54 18.82 7.20 19.07
N GLY A 55 18.93 8.47 18.67
CA GLY A 55 19.70 9.49 19.41
C GLY A 55 21.13 9.80 18.90
N THR A 56 21.70 8.97 18.03
CA THR A 56 22.97 9.26 17.30
C THR A 56 22.71 9.26 15.81
N GLY A 57 23.10 10.31 15.10
CA GLY A 57 22.85 10.40 13.66
C GLY A 57 23.24 11.75 13.05
N PHE A 58 23.05 11.84 11.74
CA PHE A 58 23.27 13.01 10.93
C PHE A 58 21.94 13.55 10.40
N THR A 59 21.82 14.85 10.21
CA THR A 59 20.63 15.49 9.68
C THR A 59 21.00 16.58 8.69
N VAL A 60 20.30 16.60 7.56
CA VAL A 60 20.30 17.72 6.62
C VAL A 60 19.01 18.50 6.84
N TYR A 61 19.12 19.74 7.31
CA TYR A 61 18.01 20.70 7.28
C TYR A 61 18.18 21.62 6.09
N VAL A 62 17.12 21.85 5.33
CA VAL A 62 17.09 22.87 4.28
C VAL A 62 16.06 23.92 4.63
N ASN A 63 16.47 25.18 4.56
CA ASN A 63 15.62 26.35 4.78
C ASN A 63 15.72 27.31 3.60
N GLU A 64 14.60 27.87 3.19
CA GLU A 64 14.55 28.96 2.22
C GLU A 64 14.76 30.29 2.93
N SER A 65 15.73 31.06 2.46
CA SER A 65 16.00 32.40 2.97
C SER A 65 15.21 33.43 2.17
N ALA A 66 14.29 34.14 2.83
CA ALA A 66 13.56 35.24 2.20
C ALA A 66 14.46 36.44 1.86
N THR A 67 15.61 36.55 2.51
CA THR A 67 16.60 37.61 2.28
C THR A 67 17.93 37.00 1.84
N PRO A 68 18.70 37.64 0.94
CA PRO A 68 20.07 37.22 0.66
C PRO A 68 20.87 37.09 1.95
N THR A 69 21.54 35.95 2.13
CA THR A 69 22.33 35.66 3.32
C THR A 69 23.57 34.86 2.93
N ASP A 70 24.58 34.88 3.79
CA ASP A 70 25.80 34.10 3.65
C ASP A 70 25.92 33.10 4.81
N ALA A 71 26.71 32.04 4.61
CA ALA A 71 26.82 30.96 5.58
C ALA A 71 27.38 31.42 6.95
N ASP A 72 28.22 32.46 6.99
CA ASP A 72 28.78 33.01 8.22
C ASP A 72 27.72 33.76 9.03
N SER A 73 26.89 34.55 8.34
CA SER A 73 25.74 35.23 8.93
C SER A 73 24.73 34.22 9.51
N VAL A 74 24.42 33.15 8.76
CA VAL A 74 23.56 32.06 9.24
C VAL A 74 24.14 31.42 10.51
N ARG A 75 25.43 31.05 10.51
CA ARG A 75 26.11 30.47 11.67
C ARG A 75 26.02 31.39 12.90
N LYS A 76 26.33 32.68 12.72
CA LYS A 76 26.32 33.67 13.82
C LYS A 76 24.93 33.83 14.43
N LEU A 77 23.90 33.92 13.59
CA LEU A 77 22.51 33.99 14.05
C LEU A 77 22.10 32.74 14.82
N ARG A 78 22.48 31.55 14.31
CA ARG A 78 22.19 30.28 14.97
C ARG A 78 22.93 30.16 16.31
N GLU A 79 24.20 30.53 16.38
CA GLU A 79 24.96 30.57 17.62
C GLU A 79 24.32 31.52 18.65
N ALA A 80 23.91 32.72 18.24
CA ALA A 80 23.25 33.68 19.12
C ALA A 80 21.90 33.15 19.66
N ALA A 81 21.15 32.40 18.85
CA ALA A 81 19.92 31.75 19.27
C ALA A 81 20.19 30.60 20.27
N LEU A 82 21.16 29.73 19.97
CA LEU A 82 21.52 28.60 20.83
C LEU A 82 22.10 29.05 22.17
N ARG A 83 22.84 30.16 22.23
CA ARG A 83 23.34 30.74 23.49
C ARG A 83 22.24 31.21 24.44
N LYS A 84 21.01 31.41 23.95
CA LYS A 84 19.83 31.72 24.78
C LYS A 84 19.15 30.46 25.33
N ASP A 85 19.47 29.29 24.81
CA ASP A 85 18.96 28.01 25.30
C ASP A 85 19.86 27.50 26.43
N GLY A 86 19.32 27.44 27.65
CA GLY A 86 20.05 27.01 28.84
C GLY A 86 20.54 25.56 28.79
N ARG A 87 20.15 24.77 27.78
CA ARG A 87 20.64 23.42 27.53
C ARG A 87 21.93 23.39 26.69
N CYS A 88 22.30 24.50 26.06
CA CYS A 88 23.46 24.57 25.18
C CYS A 88 24.71 25.12 25.90
N SER A 89 25.87 24.49 25.70
CA SER A 89 27.14 24.95 26.28
C SER A 89 28.35 24.63 25.38
N LYS A 90 29.56 25.00 25.81
CA LYS A 90 30.85 24.61 25.16
C LYS A 90 30.95 24.95 23.66
N PHE A 91 30.48 26.13 23.26
CA PHE A 91 30.51 26.58 21.87
C PHE A 91 31.94 26.72 21.31
N ARG A 92 32.16 26.19 20.11
CA ARG A 92 33.35 26.38 19.27
C ARG A 92 32.90 26.60 17.83
N SER A 93 33.64 27.40 17.09
CA SER A 93 33.37 27.63 15.67
C SER A 93 34.65 27.54 14.86
N GLY A 94 34.50 27.29 13.57
CA GLY A 94 35.60 27.36 12.62
C GLY A 94 35.08 27.29 11.20
N GLU A 95 35.97 26.93 10.30
CA GLU A 95 35.69 26.90 8.86
C GLU A 95 36.09 25.57 8.24
N SER A 96 35.39 25.18 7.18
CA SER A 96 35.65 23.99 6.39
C SER A 96 35.12 24.19 4.96
N THR A 97 35.26 23.17 4.12
CA THR A 97 34.70 23.15 2.77
C THR A 97 33.75 21.97 2.63
N VAL A 98 32.53 22.22 2.16
CA VAL A 98 31.52 21.19 1.88
C VAL A 98 30.91 21.48 0.50
N ALA A 99 30.76 20.46 -0.35
CA ALA A 99 30.31 20.60 -1.75
C ALA A 99 31.07 21.67 -2.56
N GLY A 100 32.37 21.87 -2.28
CA GLY A 100 33.18 22.91 -2.94
C GLY A 100 32.78 24.34 -2.57
N ARG A 101 32.00 24.53 -1.50
CA ARG A 101 31.62 25.83 -0.96
C ARG A 101 32.26 26.04 0.41
N ARG A 102 32.47 27.31 0.75
CA ARG A 102 32.87 27.74 2.09
C ARG A 102 31.77 27.35 3.08
N ALA A 103 32.12 26.54 4.08
CA ALA A 103 31.19 25.96 5.04
C ALA A 103 31.66 26.25 6.48
N PRO A 104 31.31 27.41 7.04
CA PRO A 104 31.55 27.70 8.44
C PRO A 104 30.77 26.71 9.32
N TRP A 105 31.34 26.34 10.47
CA TRP A 105 30.75 25.35 11.36
C TRP A 105 30.71 25.82 12.80
N LEU A 106 29.77 25.23 13.54
CA LEU A 106 29.54 25.44 14.97
C LEU A 106 29.48 24.08 15.68
N ARG A 107 30.26 23.89 16.74
CA ARG A 107 30.22 22.72 17.63
C ARG A 107 29.82 23.19 19.03
N PHE A 108 28.90 22.49 19.68
CA PHE A 108 28.40 22.83 21.00
C PHE A 108 27.84 21.58 21.69
N ASP A 109 27.73 21.62 23.01
CA ASP A 109 27.07 20.59 23.81
C ASP A 109 25.60 20.96 23.97
N TYR A 110 24.69 20.03 23.71
CA TYR A 110 23.25 20.16 23.91
C TYR A 110 22.77 19.09 24.89
N ALA A 111 22.45 19.49 26.12
CA ALA A 111 22.01 18.60 27.19
C ALA A 111 22.92 17.35 27.37
N GLY A 112 24.25 17.54 27.27
CA GLY A 112 25.24 16.47 27.39
C GLY A 112 25.53 15.71 26.10
N THR A 113 24.94 16.10 24.97
CA THR A 113 25.22 15.52 23.64
C THR A 113 26.07 16.49 22.82
N ASP A 114 27.20 16.03 22.29
CA ASP A 114 28.02 16.84 21.37
C ASP A 114 27.27 17.03 20.03
N VAL A 115 27.12 18.27 19.58
CA VAL A 115 26.43 18.63 18.34
C VAL A 115 27.35 19.44 17.47
N ARG A 116 27.47 19.08 16.19
CA ARG A 116 28.23 19.85 15.20
C ARG A 116 27.38 20.15 13.98
N GLN A 117 27.29 21.42 13.63
CA GLN A 117 26.54 21.98 12.50
C GLN A 117 27.50 22.63 11.49
N HIS A 118 27.38 22.28 10.22
CA HIS A 118 28.03 22.99 9.09
C HIS A 118 26.96 23.70 8.28
N TYR A 119 27.23 24.92 7.83
CA TYR A 119 26.27 25.72 7.07
C TYR A 119 26.78 25.92 5.65
N VAL A 120 25.93 25.61 4.68
CA VAL A 120 26.18 25.89 3.26
C VAL A 120 25.01 26.72 2.76
N VAL A 121 25.28 27.75 1.95
CA VAL A 121 24.24 28.58 1.33
C VAL A 121 24.47 28.58 -0.17
N GLU A 122 23.43 28.25 -0.94
CA GLU A 122 23.42 28.26 -2.40
C GLU A 122 22.04 28.71 -2.88
N ASP A 123 21.98 29.66 -3.82
CA ASP A 123 20.74 30.08 -4.49
C ASP A 123 19.55 30.39 -3.53
N GLY A 124 19.84 31.01 -2.38
CA GLY A 124 18.84 31.36 -1.38
C GLY A 124 18.37 30.17 -0.50
N LEU A 125 18.94 28.99 -0.68
CA LEU A 125 18.74 27.83 0.19
C LEU A 125 19.87 27.71 1.20
N ILE A 126 19.51 27.47 2.46
CA ILE A 126 20.40 27.28 3.59
C ILE A 126 20.38 25.80 3.96
N TYR A 127 21.52 25.14 3.83
CA TYR A 127 21.72 23.76 4.23
C TYR A 127 22.45 23.73 5.58
N THR A 128 21.81 23.18 6.60
CA THR A 128 22.44 22.89 7.90
C THR A 128 22.71 21.40 8.00
N LEU A 129 23.98 21.05 7.98
CA LEU A 129 24.49 19.68 8.06
C LEU A 129 24.89 19.38 9.50
N GLN A 130 24.05 18.66 10.21
CA GLN A 130 24.15 18.48 11.65
C GLN A 130 24.50 17.03 12.01
N SER A 131 25.37 16.86 13.00
CA SER A 131 25.64 15.57 13.64
C SER A 131 25.29 15.62 15.13
N TYR A 132 24.86 14.49 15.66
CA TYR A 132 24.55 14.27 17.08
C TYR A 132 25.46 13.17 17.64
N GLY A 133 26.25 13.52 18.64
CA GLY A 133 27.30 12.70 19.23
C GLY A 133 28.61 12.72 18.43
N GLU A 134 29.66 12.13 18.98
CA GLU A 134 30.87 11.86 18.20
C GLU A 134 30.57 10.77 17.15
N MET A 135 30.91 11.07 15.89
CA MET A 135 30.63 10.22 14.74
C MET A 135 31.92 9.93 13.97
N GLU A 136 32.32 8.67 13.91
CA GLU A 136 33.47 8.22 13.10
C GLU A 136 33.25 8.48 11.60
N ASP A 137 32.02 8.29 11.11
CA ASP A 137 31.67 8.43 9.69
C ASP A 137 31.37 9.88 9.25
N LEU A 138 31.50 10.87 10.14
CA LEU A 138 31.07 12.26 9.86
C LEU A 138 31.74 12.85 8.62
N ASP A 139 33.06 12.70 8.50
CA ASP A 139 33.82 13.26 7.38
C ASP A 139 33.45 12.59 6.05
N ALA A 140 33.14 11.29 6.07
CA ALA A 140 32.70 10.57 4.88
C ALA A 140 31.31 11.06 4.42
N ILE A 141 30.37 11.21 5.36
CA ILE A 141 29.03 11.74 5.08
C ILE A 141 29.13 13.18 4.54
N LEU A 142 29.90 14.06 5.18
CA LEU A 142 30.07 15.45 4.73
C LEU A 142 30.70 15.53 3.33
N LYS A 143 31.71 14.70 3.03
CA LYS A 143 32.35 14.64 1.70
C LYS A 143 31.41 14.16 0.60
N SER A 144 30.42 13.33 0.95
CA SER A 144 29.43 12.84 -0.01
C SER A 144 28.34 13.85 -0.34
N PHE A 145 28.17 14.89 0.48
CA PHE A 145 27.19 15.94 0.22
C PHE A 145 27.60 16.76 -1.00
N ALA A 146 26.70 16.84 -1.98
CA ALA A 146 26.89 17.63 -3.19
C ALA A 146 25.63 18.42 -3.52
N LEU A 147 25.83 19.64 -4.00
CA LEU A 147 24.76 20.48 -4.53
C LEU A 147 24.45 20.06 -5.97
N VAL A 148 23.16 20.05 -6.30
CA VAL A 148 22.64 19.81 -7.65
C VAL A 148 21.61 20.89 -7.98
N PRO A 149 21.29 21.15 -9.27
CA PRO A 149 20.30 22.16 -9.62
C PRO A 149 18.98 21.93 -8.90
N ALA A 150 18.58 22.88 -8.05
CA ALA A 150 17.32 22.81 -7.33
C ALA A 150 16.16 23.06 -8.30
N ASN A 151 15.00 22.44 -8.05
CA ASN A 151 13.81 22.56 -8.88
C ASN A 151 12.70 23.33 -8.13
N PRO A 152 12.55 24.65 -8.37
CA PRO A 152 11.55 25.47 -7.68
C PRO A 152 10.11 25.02 -7.91
N ARG A 153 9.83 24.47 -9.11
CA ARG A 153 8.52 23.90 -9.43
C ARG A 153 8.23 22.71 -8.53
N LEU A 154 9.14 21.74 -8.41
CA LEU A 154 8.97 20.60 -7.51
C LEU A 154 8.83 21.03 -6.04
N ARG A 155 9.59 22.04 -5.57
CA ARG A 155 9.42 22.58 -4.20
C ARG A 155 8.00 23.11 -3.98
N THR A 156 7.51 23.92 -4.91
CA THR A 156 6.15 24.47 -4.85
C THR A 156 5.10 23.36 -4.80
N LEU A 157 5.25 22.33 -5.63
CA LEU A 157 4.35 21.18 -5.65
C LEU A 157 4.39 20.38 -4.34
N ARG A 158 5.57 20.20 -3.74
CA ARG A 158 5.73 19.52 -2.44
C ARG A 158 5.05 20.30 -1.32
N LYS A 159 5.35 21.60 -1.17
CA LYS A 159 4.76 22.48 -0.14
C LYS A 159 3.22 22.52 -0.24
N LEU A 160 2.68 22.62 -1.45
CA LEU A 160 1.21 22.62 -1.64
C LEU A 160 0.59 21.25 -1.37
N SER A 161 1.18 20.17 -1.87
CA SER A 161 0.64 18.82 -1.64
C SER A 161 0.74 18.38 -0.17
N ALA A 162 1.68 18.92 0.61
CA ALA A 162 1.77 18.67 2.05
C ALA A 162 0.55 19.19 2.83
N ARG A 163 -0.19 20.16 2.27
CA ARG A 163 -1.44 20.68 2.85
C ARG A 163 -2.65 19.76 2.63
N CYS A 164 -2.52 18.74 1.78
CA CYS A 164 -3.60 17.78 1.58
C CYS A 164 -4.01 17.12 2.91
N GLY A 165 -5.33 17.00 3.14
CA GLY A 165 -5.90 16.44 4.36
C GLY A 165 -5.85 17.36 5.59
N SER A 166 -5.32 18.59 5.47
CA SER A 166 -5.25 19.55 6.59
C SER A 166 -6.60 20.08 7.06
N GLU A 167 -7.67 19.83 6.30
CA GLU A 167 -9.03 20.16 6.70
C GLU A 167 -9.58 19.25 7.82
N ILE A 168 -8.95 18.11 8.08
CA ILE A 168 -9.27 17.31 9.27
C ILE A 168 -8.44 17.84 10.44
N ASP A 169 -9.09 18.11 11.56
CA ASP A 169 -8.43 18.40 12.83
C ASP A 169 -7.86 17.09 13.41
N TRP A 170 -6.64 16.76 12.97
CA TRP A 170 -5.93 15.57 13.40
C TRP A 170 -5.44 15.70 14.84
N ALA A 171 -5.81 14.76 15.70
CA ALA A 171 -5.21 14.62 17.02
C ALA A 171 -3.70 14.35 16.92
N ARG A 172 -2.93 14.87 17.88
CA ARG A 172 -1.45 14.72 17.91
C ARG A 172 -1.02 13.31 18.29
N ASP A 173 -1.78 12.65 19.15
CA ASP A 173 -1.53 11.31 19.64
C ASP A 173 -2.83 10.59 20.01
N TRP A 174 -2.71 9.33 20.43
CA TRP A 174 -3.84 8.50 20.83
C TRP A 174 -4.56 9.02 22.09
N GLU A 175 -3.84 9.57 23.06
CA GLU A 175 -4.44 10.04 24.31
C GLU A 175 -5.38 11.23 24.05
N GLU A 176 -4.91 12.18 23.24
CA GLU A 176 -5.71 13.30 22.76
C GLU A 176 -6.90 12.82 21.92
N ALA A 177 -6.69 11.90 20.98
CA ALA A 177 -7.75 11.36 20.14
C ALA A 177 -8.86 10.69 20.98
N ALA A 178 -8.49 9.82 21.91
CA ALA A 178 -9.41 9.12 22.80
C ALA A 178 -10.18 10.11 23.71
N LYS A 179 -9.50 11.12 24.27
CA LYS A 179 -10.13 12.15 25.09
C LYS A 179 -11.18 12.94 24.30
N ARG A 180 -10.84 13.40 23.09
CA ARG A 180 -11.76 14.12 22.18
C ARG A 180 -12.95 13.22 21.78
N ALA A 181 -12.70 11.94 21.53
CA ALA A 181 -13.72 10.96 21.16
C ALA A 181 -14.73 10.72 22.28
N ARG A 182 -14.28 10.54 23.54
CA ARG A 182 -15.18 10.43 24.71
C ARG A 182 -16.05 11.67 24.89
N ALA A 183 -15.43 12.86 24.82
CA ALA A 183 -16.13 14.13 25.02
C ALA A 183 -17.21 14.37 23.96
N SER A 184 -16.95 13.98 22.71
CA SER A 184 -17.87 14.17 21.58
C SER A 184 -18.79 12.97 21.31
N LYS A 185 -18.64 11.85 22.03
CA LYS A 185 -19.34 10.57 21.79
C LYS A 185 -19.16 10.08 20.34
N ARG A 186 -17.93 10.18 19.84
CA ARG A 186 -17.55 9.77 18.47
C ARG A 186 -16.51 8.65 18.51
N LEU A 187 -16.39 7.92 17.41
CA LEU A 187 -15.28 6.99 17.19
C LEU A 187 -14.02 7.76 16.79
N VAL A 188 -12.86 7.13 16.94
CA VAL A 188 -11.60 7.58 16.36
C VAL A 188 -11.41 6.88 15.02
N LEU A 189 -11.17 7.65 13.95
CA LEU A 189 -10.68 7.13 12.69
C LEU A 189 -9.16 7.22 12.68
N VAL A 190 -8.50 6.09 12.89
CA VAL A 190 -7.04 5.99 12.85
C VAL A 190 -6.60 5.64 11.44
N VAL A 191 -5.81 6.52 10.85
CA VAL A 191 -5.20 6.36 9.53
C VAL A 191 -3.75 5.96 9.72
N VAL A 192 -3.40 4.79 9.24
CA VAL A 192 -2.04 4.25 9.31
C VAL A 192 -1.47 4.16 7.90
N GLU A 193 -0.33 4.79 7.68
CA GLU A 193 0.49 4.64 6.48
C GLU A 193 1.94 4.51 6.93
N ASN A 194 2.31 3.29 7.34
CA ASN A 194 3.65 3.01 7.85
C ASN A 194 4.42 2.08 6.92
N TYR A 195 5.32 2.68 6.16
CA TYR A 195 6.24 1.99 5.28
C TYR A 195 7.66 2.39 5.68
N TRP A 196 8.05 2.22 6.95
CA TRP A 196 9.30 2.76 7.51
C TRP A 196 10.59 2.41 6.75
N SER A 197 10.61 1.29 6.03
CA SER A 197 11.72 0.91 5.15
C SER A 197 11.70 1.65 3.81
N PHE A 198 10.64 2.36 3.47
CA PHE A 198 10.19 2.56 2.11
C PHE A 198 9.75 4.03 1.92
N ARG A 199 10.27 4.77 0.93
CA ARG A 199 9.83 6.16 0.68
C ARG A 199 8.52 6.18 -0.10
N VAL A 200 7.44 5.68 0.51
CA VAL A 200 6.06 5.82 -0.02
C VAL A 200 5.47 7.12 0.51
N PRO A 201 5.17 8.12 -0.33
CA PRO A 201 4.43 9.30 0.10
C PRO A 201 3.04 8.88 0.63
N PRO A 202 2.57 9.47 1.75
CA PRO A 202 1.24 9.18 2.26
C PRO A 202 0.19 9.60 1.22
N ARG A 203 -0.69 8.67 0.87
CA ARG A 203 -1.75 8.82 -0.13
C ARG A 203 -3.04 9.29 0.49
N ALA A 204 -3.39 8.76 1.67
CA ALA A 204 -4.67 9.04 2.31
C ALA A 204 -4.99 10.55 2.43
N PRO A 205 -4.03 11.43 2.81
CA PRO A 205 -4.27 12.87 2.88
C PRO A 205 -4.63 13.50 1.55
N ALA A 206 -4.06 13.01 0.43
CA ALA A 206 -4.29 13.52 -0.92
C ALA A 206 -5.48 12.85 -1.63
N THR A 207 -5.94 11.69 -1.16
CA THR A 207 -7.08 10.94 -1.71
C THR A 207 -8.37 11.21 -0.90
N ALA A 208 -8.68 10.35 0.06
CA ALA A 208 -9.91 10.33 0.84
C ALA A 208 -10.13 11.66 1.57
N PHE A 209 -9.07 12.23 2.15
CA PHE A 209 -9.18 13.45 2.94
C PHE A 209 -9.08 14.74 2.11
N MET A 210 -9.22 14.62 0.78
CA MET A 210 -9.52 15.74 -0.14
C MET A 210 -10.91 15.62 -0.77
N ASP A 211 -11.64 14.53 -0.53
CA ASP A 211 -13.01 14.39 -1.01
C ASP A 211 -13.97 15.17 -0.09
N PRO A 212 -14.83 16.08 -0.62
CA PRO A 212 -15.72 16.88 0.21
C PRO A 212 -16.68 16.05 1.09
N ASP A 213 -17.21 14.95 0.57
CA ASP A 213 -18.18 14.12 1.28
C ASP A 213 -17.51 13.37 2.43
N VAL A 214 -16.31 12.81 2.19
CA VAL A 214 -15.52 12.13 3.22
C VAL A 214 -15.05 13.10 4.30
N VAL A 215 -14.58 14.29 3.92
CA VAL A 215 -14.12 15.29 4.89
C VAL A 215 -15.26 15.76 5.79
N ALA A 216 -16.45 16.00 5.23
CA ALA A 216 -17.64 16.32 6.00
C ALA A 216 -18.00 15.18 6.97
N LEU A 217 -18.01 13.94 6.47
CA LEU A 217 -18.31 12.76 7.28
C LEU A 217 -17.36 12.60 8.48
N VAL A 218 -16.05 12.75 8.24
CA VAL A 218 -15.04 12.64 9.30
C VAL A 218 -15.24 13.74 10.34
N ARG A 219 -15.43 14.99 9.93
CA ARG A 219 -15.64 16.13 10.85
C ARG A 219 -16.88 15.99 11.70
N GLU A 220 -17.95 15.41 11.15
CA GLU A 220 -19.23 15.26 11.85
C GLU A 220 -19.26 14.06 12.79
N ARG A 221 -18.57 12.97 12.45
CA ARG A 221 -18.79 11.65 13.08
C ARG A 221 -17.57 11.01 13.71
N PHE A 222 -16.38 11.53 13.45
CA PHE A 222 -15.12 10.94 13.91
C PHE A 222 -14.20 11.98 14.54
N VAL A 223 -13.25 11.48 15.33
CA VAL A 223 -12.01 12.18 15.65
C VAL A 223 -10.91 11.57 14.77
N GLY A 224 -10.21 12.38 13.99
CA GLY A 224 -9.13 11.88 13.13
C GLY A 224 -7.83 11.70 13.91
N LEU A 225 -7.14 10.58 13.69
CA LEU A 225 -5.76 10.37 14.11
C LEU A 225 -4.94 9.84 12.93
N ARG A 226 -3.84 10.50 12.57
CA ARG A 226 -2.84 9.94 11.65
C ARG A 226 -1.68 9.40 12.46
N TRP A 227 -1.59 8.07 12.55
CA TRP A 227 -0.44 7.47 13.21
C TRP A 227 0.73 7.35 12.24
N LYS A 228 1.91 7.79 12.69
CA LYS A 228 3.16 7.78 11.94
C LYS A 228 4.27 7.15 12.76
N TYR A 229 5.27 6.59 12.07
CA TYR A 229 6.49 6.11 12.71
C TYR A 229 7.12 7.20 13.59
N GLY A 230 7.57 6.82 14.79
CA GLY A 230 8.12 7.75 15.80
C GLY A 230 7.07 8.30 16.79
N MET A 231 5.78 8.16 16.51
CA MET A 231 4.74 8.40 17.52
C MET A 231 4.66 7.24 18.51
N THR A 232 4.18 7.50 19.72
CA THR A 232 3.81 6.44 20.67
C THR A 232 2.84 5.47 20.00
N VAL A 233 3.19 4.17 20.03
CA VAL A 233 2.42 3.13 19.34
C VAL A 233 1.12 2.85 20.11
N PRO A 234 -0.08 3.05 19.52
CA PRO A 234 -1.34 2.66 20.13
C PRO A 234 -1.57 1.15 20.01
N PHE A 235 -2.52 0.58 20.76
CA PHE A 235 -2.99 -0.81 20.58
C PHE A 235 -1.89 -1.90 20.62
N GLN A 236 -0.88 -1.74 21.49
CA GLN A 236 0.26 -2.65 21.59
C GLN A 236 -0.11 -4.04 22.12
N ASP A 237 -1.18 -4.15 22.89
CA ASP A 237 -1.66 -5.43 23.40
C ASP A 237 -2.08 -6.33 22.21
N PRO A 238 -1.45 -7.52 22.04
CA PRO A 238 -1.84 -8.47 21.00
C PRO A 238 -3.29 -8.97 21.12
N ALA A 239 -3.92 -8.87 22.28
CA ALA A 239 -5.35 -9.17 22.47
C ALA A 239 -6.27 -8.06 21.91
N VAL A 240 -5.74 -6.84 21.71
CA VAL A 240 -6.47 -5.72 21.09
C VAL A 240 -6.14 -5.66 19.60
N TYR A 241 -4.86 -5.50 19.26
CA TYR A 241 -4.40 -5.45 17.87
C TYR A 241 -2.93 -5.87 17.72
N GLY A 242 -2.07 -5.49 18.67
CA GLY A 242 -0.65 -5.84 18.66
C GLY A 242 0.21 -4.90 17.82
N MET A 243 -0.15 -3.62 17.64
CA MET A 243 0.74 -2.71 16.91
C MET A 243 2.08 -2.56 17.63
N GLY A 244 3.16 -2.45 16.88
CA GLY A 244 4.52 -2.32 17.41
C GLY A 244 5.42 -1.52 16.46
N PRO A 245 6.70 -1.34 16.82
CA PRO A 245 7.67 -0.64 15.98
C PRO A 245 7.85 -1.25 14.58
N SER A 246 7.57 -2.55 14.45
CA SER A 246 7.63 -3.29 13.18
C SER A 246 6.36 -3.17 12.33
N THR A 247 5.24 -2.66 12.89
CA THR A 247 3.95 -2.62 12.20
C THR A 247 4.07 -1.90 10.88
N PHE A 248 3.49 -2.49 9.85
CA PHE A 248 3.73 -2.11 8.47
C PHE A 248 2.44 -2.13 7.66
N GLY A 249 2.37 -1.25 6.67
CA GLY A 249 1.28 -1.21 5.70
C GLY A 249 0.43 0.05 5.79
N GLY A 250 -0.63 0.05 4.98
CA GLY A 250 -1.60 1.12 4.90
C GLY A 250 -2.98 0.61 5.25
N GLY A 251 -3.67 1.27 6.18
CA GLY A 251 -5.01 0.87 6.58
C GLY A 251 -5.76 1.93 7.38
N LEU A 252 -7.07 1.72 7.51
CA LEU A 252 -7.98 2.48 8.35
C LEU A 252 -8.41 1.59 9.51
N LEU A 253 -8.35 2.11 10.73
CA LEU A 253 -8.93 1.48 11.92
C LEU A 253 -10.04 2.38 12.45
N PHE A 254 -11.21 1.81 12.67
CA PHE A 254 -12.31 2.47 13.37
C PHE A 254 -12.28 2.00 14.82
N VAL A 255 -12.05 2.94 15.75
CA VAL A 255 -11.68 2.59 17.13
C VAL A 255 -12.58 3.32 18.11
N GLU A 256 -13.06 2.58 19.11
CA GLU A 256 -13.72 3.17 20.27
C GLU A 256 -12.70 3.92 21.14
N PRO A 257 -13.11 4.95 21.91
CA PRO A 257 -12.19 5.68 22.78
C PRO A 257 -11.50 4.79 23.84
N GLU A 258 -12.03 3.60 24.12
CA GLU A 258 -11.46 2.60 25.03
C GLU A 258 -10.34 1.78 24.36
N GLY A 259 -10.09 1.97 23.07
CA GLY A 259 -9.03 1.30 22.31
C GLY A 259 -9.46 0.03 21.58
N ARG A 260 -10.75 -0.33 21.63
CA ARG A 260 -11.29 -1.46 20.87
C ARG A 260 -11.43 -1.10 19.39
N VAL A 261 -10.74 -1.84 18.52
CA VAL A 261 -10.92 -1.75 17.07
C VAL A 261 -12.22 -2.46 16.69
N VAL A 262 -13.17 -1.72 16.12
CA VAL A 262 -14.51 -2.25 15.75
C VAL A 262 -14.64 -2.57 14.27
N ALA A 263 -13.77 -2.00 13.42
CA ALA A 263 -13.68 -2.33 12.00
C ALA A 263 -12.35 -1.86 11.41
N GLU A 264 -12.01 -2.41 10.24
CA GLU A 264 -10.79 -2.11 9.50
C GLU A 264 -11.10 -1.89 8.01
N GLY A 265 -10.25 -1.12 7.33
CA GLY A 265 -10.37 -0.87 5.89
C GLY A 265 -9.01 -0.82 5.19
N CYS A 266 -8.93 -1.40 3.98
CA CYS A 266 -7.67 -1.61 3.25
C CYS A 266 -7.41 -0.63 2.11
N SER A 267 -8.31 0.33 1.88
CA SER A 267 -8.22 1.27 0.77
C SER A 267 -8.48 2.70 1.24
N PHE A 268 -7.79 3.64 0.60
CA PHE A 268 -7.96 5.08 0.79
C PHE A 268 -8.72 5.74 -0.36
N ALA A 269 -9.40 4.95 -1.20
CA ALA A 269 -10.30 5.50 -2.21
C ALA A 269 -11.50 6.17 -1.51
N PRO A 270 -11.86 7.42 -1.86
CA PRO A 270 -12.90 8.15 -1.13
C PRO A 270 -14.21 7.39 -0.95
N ILE A 271 -14.71 6.76 -2.02
CA ILE A 271 -15.95 5.99 -1.99
C ILE A 271 -15.89 4.78 -1.04
N TYR A 272 -14.71 4.14 -0.94
CA TYR A 272 -14.51 3.02 -0.02
C TYR A 272 -14.48 3.50 1.42
N VAL A 273 -13.77 4.60 1.71
CA VAL A 273 -13.74 5.20 3.06
C VAL A 273 -15.14 5.61 3.50
N ASP A 274 -15.90 6.26 2.61
CA ASP A 274 -17.30 6.62 2.84
C ASP A 274 -18.17 5.41 3.20
N GLU A 275 -18.07 4.34 2.42
CA GLU A 275 -18.86 3.13 2.62
C GLU A 275 -18.49 2.40 3.91
N CYS A 276 -17.19 2.21 4.19
CA CYS A 276 -16.72 1.63 5.44
C CYS A 276 -17.18 2.44 6.65
N ALA A 277 -17.00 3.76 6.60
CA ALA A 277 -17.41 4.64 7.69
C ALA A 277 -18.92 4.57 7.96
N ARG A 278 -19.77 4.58 6.92
CA ARG A 278 -21.22 4.46 7.07
C ARG A 278 -21.64 3.11 7.65
N ARG A 279 -21.01 2.01 7.23
CA ARG A 279 -21.28 0.67 7.77
C ARG A 279 -20.97 0.59 9.28
N VAL A 280 -19.86 1.19 9.71
CA VAL A 280 -19.45 1.21 11.12
C VAL A 280 -20.40 2.05 11.98
N LEU A 281 -20.84 3.19 11.47
CA LEU A 281 -21.74 4.09 12.22
C LEU A 281 -23.16 3.55 12.37
N GLY A 282 -23.58 2.60 11.53
CA GLY A 282 -24.93 2.03 11.55
C GLY A 282 -26.03 3.04 11.17
N ARG A 283 -27.27 2.77 11.60
CA ARG A 283 -28.40 3.69 11.42
C ARG A 283 -28.29 4.85 12.43
N GLY A 284 -28.59 6.07 11.98
CA GLY A 284 -28.28 7.34 12.65
C GLY A 284 -28.73 7.48 14.12
N SER A 285 -28.07 8.39 14.84
CA SER A 285 -28.26 8.66 16.28
C SER A 285 -29.34 9.71 16.59
N GLY A 286 -30.20 10.04 15.62
CA GLY A 286 -31.28 11.02 15.74
C GLY A 286 -32.04 11.22 14.42
N ASN A 287 -33.07 12.05 14.44
CA ASN A 287 -33.94 12.32 13.28
C ASN A 287 -33.90 13.82 12.91
N PRO A 288 -32.75 14.36 12.46
CA PRO A 288 -32.63 15.77 12.11
C PRO A 288 -33.49 16.11 10.89
N LYS A 289 -34.18 17.26 10.92
CA LYS A 289 -34.99 17.78 9.81
C LYS A 289 -34.16 18.61 8.82
N ASP A 290 -32.91 18.22 8.59
CA ASP A 290 -31.98 18.91 7.71
C ASP A 290 -31.30 17.88 6.79
N PRO A 291 -31.68 17.80 5.51
CA PRO A 291 -31.12 16.84 4.57
C PRO A 291 -29.63 17.08 4.30
N GLU A 292 -29.15 18.32 4.38
CA GLU A 292 -27.73 18.61 4.16
C GLU A 292 -26.88 18.09 5.32
N LEU A 293 -27.32 18.31 6.57
CA LEU A 293 -26.67 17.71 7.74
C LEU A 293 -26.70 16.18 7.68
N LEU A 294 -27.81 15.57 7.25
CA LEU A 294 -27.90 14.12 7.07
C LEU A 294 -26.85 13.61 6.07
N LEU A 295 -26.67 14.31 4.95
CA LEU A 295 -25.62 13.99 3.99
C LEU A 295 -24.23 14.15 4.63
N ARG A 296 -23.92 15.28 5.27
CA ARG A 296 -22.63 15.46 5.94
C ARG A 296 -22.35 14.38 7.00
N ARG A 297 -23.38 13.86 7.67
CA ARG A 297 -23.28 12.77 8.67
C ARG A 297 -23.24 11.35 8.08
N GLY A 298 -23.41 11.21 6.76
CA GLY A 298 -23.48 9.91 6.07
C GLY A 298 -24.78 9.14 6.29
N GLU A 299 -25.84 9.79 6.75
CA GLU A 299 -27.14 9.20 7.08
C GLU A 299 -28.04 9.18 5.82
N LEU A 300 -27.59 8.45 4.80
CA LEU A 300 -28.14 8.49 3.43
C LEU A 300 -29.60 8.02 3.34
N ASP A 301 -30.01 7.03 4.13
CA ASP A 301 -31.40 6.54 4.15
C ASP A 301 -32.37 7.61 4.66
N ALA A 302 -31.99 8.35 5.70
CA ALA A 302 -32.80 9.44 6.22
C ALA A 302 -32.82 10.64 5.25
N ALA A 303 -31.68 10.95 4.62
CA ALA A 303 -31.60 11.97 3.58
C ALA A 303 -32.50 11.61 2.39
N TRP A 304 -32.54 10.33 2.00
CA TRP A 304 -33.41 9.83 0.94
C TRP A 304 -34.88 10.13 1.20
N GLU A 305 -35.37 9.83 2.40
CA GLU A 305 -36.76 10.10 2.77
C GLU A 305 -37.15 11.56 2.61
N MET A 306 -36.25 12.49 2.94
CA MET A 306 -36.48 13.93 2.79
C MET A 306 -36.33 14.44 1.36
N LEU A 307 -35.48 13.80 0.56
CA LEU A 307 -35.09 14.25 -0.78
C LEU A 307 -35.80 13.48 -1.89
N LYS A 308 -36.90 12.76 -1.63
CA LYS A 308 -37.64 12.01 -2.67
C LYS A 308 -38.17 12.90 -3.81
N GLN A 309 -38.71 14.07 -3.46
CA GLN A 309 -39.34 14.99 -4.40
C GLN A 309 -38.99 16.45 -4.06
N PRO A 310 -37.73 16.87 -4.28
CA PRO A 310 -37.35 18.25 -4.03
C PRO A 310 -38.09 19.21 -4.98
N THR A 311 -38.38 20.42 -4.52
CA THR A 311 -39.01 21.47 -5.33
C THR A 311 -38.08 22.62 -5.66
N THR A 312 -36.95 22.73 -4.96
CA THR A 312 -35.95 23.79 -5.13
C THR A 312 -34.71 23.28 -5.85
N ALA A 313 -33.99 24.16 -6.56
CA ALA A 313 -32.72 23.82 -7.20
C ALA A 313 -31.71 23.23 -6.19
N HIS A 314 -31.51 23.91 -5.06
CA HIS A 314 -30.70 23.38 -3.94
C HIS A 314 -31.12 21.97 -3.51
N GLY A 315 -32.42 21.71 -3.32
CA GLY A 315 -32.92 20.38 -2.96
C GLY A 315 -32.62 19.31 -4.02
N TRP A 316 -32.73 19.64 -5.31
CA TRP A 316 -32.32 18.75 -6.40
C TRP A 316 -30.80 18.52 -6.44
N ARG A 317 -29.98 19.52 -6.07
CA ARG A 317 -28.53 19.34 -5.91
C ARG A 317 -28.20 18.38 -4.76
N LEU A 318 -28.85 18.52 -3.61
CA LEU A 318 -28.69 17.59 -2.49
C LEU A 318 -29.12 16.17 -2.88
N GLN A 319 -30.22 16.02 -3.63
CA GLN A 319 -30.63 14.71 -4.15
C GLN A 319 -29.60 14.14 -5.12
N ALA A 320 -29.02 14.96 -6.01
CA ALA A 320 -27.97 14.52 -6.91
C ALA A 320 -26.71 14.04 -6.13
N GLN A 321 -26.31 14.76 -5.08
CA GLN A 321 -25.21 14.38 -4.19
C GLN A 321 -25.50 13.04 -3.48
N LEU A 322 -26.71 12.87 -2.94
CA LEU A 322 -27.18 11.62 -2.33
C LEU A 322 -27.06 10.46 -3.31
N LEU A 323 -27.66 10.61 -4.49
CA LEU A 323 -27.68 9.59 -5.54
C LEU A 323 -26.28 9.26 -6.04
N ARG A 324 -25.38 10.26 -6.14
CA ARG A 324 -23.96 10.07 -6.46
C ARG A 324 -23.27 9.21 -5.40
N ARG A 325 -23.50 9.46 -4.11
CA ARG A 325 -22.93 8.64 -3.01
C ARG A 325 -23.50 7.24 -2.95
N LEU A 326 -24.75 7.06 -3.39
CA LEU A 326 -25.38 5.75 -3.60
C LEU A 326 -25.00 5.10 -4.95
N ARG A 327 -24.16 5.75 -5.76
CA ARG A 327 -23.72 5.30 -7.10
C ARG A 327 -24.86 5.09 -8.12
N LEU A 328 -25.97 5.79 -7.93
CA LEU A 328 -27.11 5.80 -8.85
C LEU A 328 -26.92 6.88 -9.92
N GLY A 329 -25.92 6.69 -10.79
CA GLY A 329 -25.43 7.70 -11.73
C GLY A 329 -26.50 8.34 -12.63
N ASP A 330 -27.34 7.54 -13.29
CA ASP A 330 -28.39 8.06 -14.18
C ASP A 330 -29.41 8.91 -13.42
N GLN A 331 -29.77 8.49 -12.20
CA GLN A 331 -30.70 9.22 -11.35
C GLN A 331 -30.06 10.52 -10.84
N ALA A 332 -28.78 10.47 -10.42
CA ALA A 332 -28.02 11.64 -10.01
C ALA A 332 -27.94 12.67 -11.16
N LEU A 333 -27.68 12.20 -12.38
CA LEU A 333 -27.62 13.02 -13.58
C LEU A 333 -28.99 13.63 -13.92
N ALA A 334 -30.08 12.88 -13.73
CA ALA A 334 -31.43 13.41 -13.89
C ALA A 334 -31.75 14.50 -12.85
N ALA A 335 -31.38 14.27 -11.58
CA ALA A 335 -31.57 15.22 -10.49
C ALA A 335 -30.80 16.52 -10.71
N ILE A 336 -29.52 16.44 -11.07
CA ILE A 336 -28.70 17.65 -11.27
C ILE A 336 -29.15 18.49 -12.47
N ARG A 337 -29.65 17.84 -13.53
CA ARG A 337 -30.25 18.53 -14.68
C ARG A 337 -31.58 19.22 -14.35
N LYS A 338 -32.34 18.71 -13.37
CA LYS A 338 -33.51 19.43 -12.85
C LYS A 338 -33.10 20.66 -12.06
N ALA A 339 -32.08 20.57 -11.21
CA ALA A 339 -31.54 21.72 -10.49
C ALA A 339 -31.17 22.86 -11.45
N ARG A 340 -30.48 22.53 -12.55
CA ARG A 340 -30.06 23.49 -13.58
C ARG A 340 -31.18 24.28 -14.24
N LYS A 341 -32.40 23.72 -14.30
CA LYS A 341 -33.57 24.36 -14.92
C LYS A 341 -34.28 25.36 -13.99
N LEU A 342 -33.95 25.38 -12.70
CA LEU A 342 -34.68 26.14 -11.68
C LEU A 342 -34.01 27.47 -11.28
N GLU A 343 -32.98 27.90 -12.03
CA GLU A 343 -32.29 29.21 -11.96
C GLU A 343 -32.26 29.88 -10.56
N ASP A 344 -31.51 29.29 -9.61
CA ASP A 344 -31.37 29.81 -8.23
C ASP A 344 -30.06 30.58 -8.00
N GLY A 345 -29.34 30.95 -9.06
CA GLY A 345 -28.03 31.60 -8.99
C GLY A 345 -26.86 30.66 -8.68
N SER A 346 -27.12 29.36 -8.48
CA SER A 346 -26.09 28.34 -8.32
C SER A 346 -25.82 27.64 -9.65
N ASP A 347 -24.54 27.42 -10.01
CA ASP A 347 -24.17 26.67 -11.23
C ASP A 347 -23.93 25.19 -10.91
N PRO A 348 -24.83 24.27 -11.31
CA PRO A 348 -24.68 22.84 -11.08
C PRO A 348 -23.83 22.13 -12.16
N ALA A 349 -23.26 22.85 -13.14
CA ALA A 349 -22.50 22.26 -14.23
C ALA A 349 -21.29 21.45 -13.74
N VAL A 350 -20.63 21.90 -12.67
CA VAL A 350 -19.51 21.17 -12.07
C VAL A 350 -19.98 19.85 -11.45
N ASP A 351 -21.10 19.85 -10.73
CA ASP A 351 -21.70 18.62 -10.18
C ASP A 351 -22.09 17.64 -11.29
N GLU A 352 -22.69 18.13 -12.38
CA GLU A 352 -23.02 17.32 -13.57
C GLU A 352 -21.76 16.68 -14.17
N ALA A 353 -20.69 17.44 -14.33
CA ALA A 353 -19.42 16.94 -14.83
C ALA A 353 -18.80 15.89 -13.90
N VAL A 354 -18.84 16.10 -12.58
CA VAL A 354 -18.34 15.11 -11.60
C VAL A 354 -19.14 13.81 -11.67
N ILE A 355 -20.47 13.87 -11.79
CA ILE A 355 -21.31 12.67 -11.96
C ILE A 355 -20.92 11.92 -13.24
N LEU A 356 -20.75 12.63 -14.36
CA LEU A 356 -20.32 12.04 -15.62
C LEU A 356 -18.92 11.40 -15.53
N LEU A 357 -17.96 12.05 -14.86
CA LEU A 357 -16.64 11.48 -14.60
C LEU A 357 -16.76 10.16 -13.83
N ARG A 358 -17.56 10.15 -12.78
CA ARG A 358 -17.80 8.97 -11.94
C ARG A 358 -18.46 7.82 -12.69
N MET A 359 -19.26 8.13 -13.72
CA MET A 359 -19.83 7.15 -14.65
C MET A 359 -18.87 6.72 -15.78
N GLY A 360 -17.61 7.18 -15.78
CA GLY A 360 -16.63 6.87 -16.84
C GLY A 360 -16.82 7.69 -18.13
N ARG A 361 -17.69 8.72 -18.12
CA ARG A 361 -18.03 9.55 -19.29
C ARG A 361 -17.16 10.81 -19.35
N GLY A 362 -15.84 10.62 -19.32
CA GLY A 362 -14.88 11.72 -19.17
C GLY A 362 -14.89 12.75 -20.30
N ALA A 363 -15.14 12.34 -21.55
CA ALA A 363 -15.21 13.25 -22.69
C ALA A 363 -16.39 14.23 -22.58
N GLU A 364 -17.55 13.75 -22.11
CA GLU A 364 -18.72 14.60 -21.90
C GLU A 364 -18.53 15.56 -20.73
N ALA A 365 -17.94 15.08 -19.63
CA ALA A 365 -17.58 15.92 -18.50
C ALA A 365 -16.61 17.04 -18.89
N ALA A 366 -15.57 16.72 -19.67
CA ALA A 366 -14.60 17.71 -20.16
C ALA A 366 -15.28 18.81 -20.99
N LYS A 367 -16.27 18.45 -21.83
CA LYS A 367 -17.05 19.42 -22.62
C LYS A 367 -17.82 20.39 -21.73
N ILE A 368 -18.46 19.88 -20.66
CA ILE A 368 -19.19 20.73 -19.71
C ILE A 368 -18.22 21.66 -18.96
N LEU A 369 -17.12 21.12 -18.44
CA LEU A 369 -16.13 21.90 -17.67
C LEU A 369 -15.44 22.99 -18.50
N ARG A 370 -15.24 22.76 -19.81
CA ARG A 370 -14.73 23.79 -20.73
C ARG A 370 -15.75 24.93 -20.96
N ALA A 371 -17.04 24.69 -20.81
CA ALA A 371 -18.08 25.71 -21.02
C ALA A 371 -18.39 26.56 -19.78
N VAL A 372 -17.96 26.14 -18.59
CA VAL A 372 -18.14 26.91 -17.34
C VAL A 372 -17.19 28.11 -17.34
N GLU A 373 -17.72 29.33 -17.24
CA GLU A 373 -16.94 30.57 -17.09
C GLU A 373 -17.63 31.55 -16.12
N PRO A 374 -16.93 32.12 -15.13
CA PRO A 374 -15.53 31.83 -14.78
C PRO A 374 -15.38 30.43 -14.14
N ARG A 375 -14.32 29.71 -14.49
CA ARG A 375 -14.05 28.38 -13.90
C ARG A 375 -13.70 28.50 -12.40
N SER A 376 -14.49 27.84 -11.56
CA SER A 376 -14.18 27.64 -10.14
C SER A 376 -12.91 26.78 -9.95
N PRO A 377 -12.27 26.83 -8.77
CA PRO A 377 -11.13 25.96 -8.47
C PRO A 377 -11.41 24.46 -8.67
N GLU A 378 -12.61 24.01 -8.34
CA GLU A 378 -13.05 22.62 -8.56
C GLU A 378 -13.18 22.29 -10.05
N ALA A 379 -13.79 23.19 -10.83
CA ALA A 379 -13.96 22.99 -12.27
C ALA A 379 -12.61 22.82 -12.98
N ARG A 380 -11.61 23.65 -12.62
CA ARG A 380 -10.24 23.53 -13.13
C ARG A 380 -9.59 22.21 -12.74
N TYR A 381 -9.76 21.79 -11.49
CA TYR A 381 -9.21 20.53 -11.02
C TYR A 381 -9.73 19.34 -11.84
N TRP A 382 -11.04 19.23 -11.98
CA TRP A 382 -11.65 18.13 -12.71
C TRP A 382 -11.35 18.18 -14.20
N LEU A 383 -11.23 19.38 -14.79
CA LEU A 383 -10.82 19.52 -16.18
C LEU A 383 -9.38 19.00 -16.36
N GLY A 384 -8.47 19.34 -15.44
CA GLY A 384 -7.12 18.77 -15.42
C GLY A 384 -7.11 17.25 -15.27
N ALA A 385 -8.01 16.69 -14.45
CA ALA A 385 -8.15 15.24 -14.29
C ALA A 385 -8.63 14.51 -15.56
N THR A 386 -9.20 15.22 -16.53
CA THR A 386 -9.55 14.66 -17.87
C THR A 386 -8.38 14.63 -18.85
N GLY A 387 -7.21 15.16 -18.45
CA GLY A 387 -5.99 15.20 -19.27
C GLY A 387 -5.50 16.61 -19.61
N ALA A 388 -6.26 17.66 -19.32
CA ALA A 388 -5.87 19.07 -19.53
C ALA A 388 -4.95 19.57 -18.39
N THR A 389 -3.78 18.95 -18.22
CA THR A 389 -2.90 19.16 -17.07
C THR A 389 -2.44 20.61 -16.88
N GLU A 390 -2.48 21.44 -17.92
CA GLU A 390 -2.28 22.89 -17.87
C GLU A 390 -3.23 23.60 -16.89
N GLU A 391 -4.45 23.09 -16.72
CA GLU A 391 -5.43 23.65 -15.77
C GLU A 391 -4.99 23.46 -14.32
N TRP A 392 -4.21 22.42 -14.02
CA TRP A 392 -3.65 22.22 -12.68
C TRP A 392 -2.57 23.25 -12.36
N GLU A 393 -1.72 23.60 -13.33
CA GLU A 393 -0.73 24.67 -13.18
C GLU A 393 -1.42 26.02 -12.98
N GLU A 394 -2.44 26.31 -13.78
CA GLU A 394 -3.23 27.54 -13.65
C GLU A 394 -3.96 27.63 -12.31
N LEU A 395 -4.56 26.53 -11.86
CA LEU A 395 -5.21 26.42 -10.57
C LEU A 395 -4.23 26.70 -9.41
N ILE A 396 -3.04 26.13 -9.48
CA ILE A 396 -1.97 26.40 -8.52
C ILE A 396 -1.59 27.88 -8.55
N ARG A 397 -1.43 28.48 -9.73
CA ARG A 397 -1.03 29.89 -9.86
C ARG A 397 -2.10 30.85 -9.32
N SER A 398 -3.36 30.59 -9.62
CA SER A 398 -4.48 31.52 -9.34
C SER A 398 -5.15 31.31 -7.98
N HIS A 399 -5.12 30.09 -7.41
CA HIS A 399 -5.85 29.75 -6.20
C HIS A 399 -5.04 28.83 -5.26
N ARG A 400 -3.81 29.23 -4.91
CA ARG A 400 -2.87 28.45 -4.05
C ARG A 400 -3.47 27.94 -2.74
N GLU A 401 -4.40 28.69 -2.17
CA GLU A 401 -5.06 28.36 -0.90
C GLU A 401 -6.25 27.41 -1.05
N SER A 402 -6.65 27.08 -2.29
CA SER A 402 -7.73 26.12 -2.53
C SER A 402 -7.25 24.70 -2.31
N ARG A 403 -8.09 23.88 -1.66
CA ARG A 403 -7.89 22.43 -1.54
C ARG A 403 -7.63 21.76 -2.89
N TRP A 404 -8.26 22.28 -3.94
CA TRP A 404 -8.12 21.78 -5.30
C TRP A 404 -6.73 22.06 -5.87
N ALA A 405 -6.09 23.17 -5.50
CA ALA A 405 -4.69 23.45 -5.86
C ALA A 405 -3.73 22.50 -5.13
N TRP A 406 -3.99 22.17 -3.86
CA TRP A 406 -3.17 21.20 -3.11
C TRP A 406 -3.26 19.80 -3.74
N LYS A 407 -4.47 19.39 -4.11
CA LYS A 407 -4.74 18.11 -4.78
C LYS A 407 -4.14 18.05 -6.20
N ALA A 408 -4.21 19.16 -6.94
CA ALA A 408 -3.54 19.30 -8.25
C ALA A 408 -2.02 19.18 -8.10
N ALA A 409 -1.44 19.81 -7.08
CA ALA A 409 -0.02 19.70 -6.78
C ALA A 409 0.40 18.26 -6.43
N ALA A 410 -0.45 17.51 -5.73
CA ALA A 410 -0.24 16.09 -5.48
C ALA A 410 -0.23 15.26 -6.78
N ASN A 411 -1.10 15.56 -7.75
CA ASN A 411 -1.07 14.89 -9.07
C ASN A 411 0.15 15.28 -9.91
N LEU A 412 0.54 16.56 -9.93
CA LEU A 412 1.67 17.05 -10.73
C LEU A 412 3.03 16.62 -10.17
N SER A 413 3.15 16.49 -8.84
CA SER A 413 4.30 15.83 -8.20
C SER A 413 4.25 14.31 -8.34
N GLY A 414 3.14 13.80 -8.88
CA GLY A 414 2.81 12.40 -9.03
C GLY A 414 2.41 11.68 -7.74
N ARG A 415 2.57 12.31 -6.56
CA ARG A 415 2.17 11.78 -5.23
C ARG A 415 0.76 11.19 -5.20
N LEU A 416 -0.11 11.68 -6.09
CA LEU A 416 -1.43 11.17 -6.37
C LEU A 416 -1.54 10.73 -7.83
N LEU A 417 -2.17 9.58 -8.05
CA LEU A 417 -2.84 9.27 -9.30
C LEU A 417 -4.33 9.51 -9.04
N GLU A 418 -5.02 10.36 -9.79
CA GLU A 418 -6.47 10.58 -9.61
C GLU A 418 -7.28 9.48 -10.32
N ARG A 419 -8.31 8.94 -9.65
CA ARG A 419 -9.33 8.09 -10.27
C ARG A 419 -10.58 8.93 -10.48
N THR A 420 -11.04 9.02 -11.71
CA THR A 420 -12.22 9.82 -12.06
C THR A 420 -13.51 9.02 -12.02
N ASP A 421 -13.47 7.74 -12.37
CA ASP A 421 -14.60 6.81 -12.38
C ASP A 421 -14.84 6.13 -11.02
N TRP A 422 -16.05 5.61 -10.82
CA TRP A 422 -16.32 4.69 -9.72
C TRP A 422 -15.65 3.33 -9.98
N PRO A 423 -15.07 2.69 -8.96
CA PRO A 423 -14.85 1.25 -9.01
C PRO A 423 -16.17 0.51 -9.24
N SER A 424 -16.07 -0.67 -9.87
CA SER A 424 -17.24 -1.52 -10.09
C SER A 424 -17.84 -1.94 -8.75
N GLU A 425 -19.14 -2.23 -8.74
CA GLU A 425 -19.85 -2.59 -7.50
C GLU A 425 -19.30 -3.87 -6.88
N GLU A 426 -18.95 -4.83 -7.73
CA GLU A 426 -18.38 -6.10 -7.34
C GLU A 426 -17.06 -5.90 -6.59
N ILE A 427 -16.19 -5.00 -7.05
CA ILE A 427 -14.90 -4.72 -6.42
C ILE A 427 -15.10 -4.09 -5.03
N LEU A 428 -16.03 -3.15 -4.88
CA LEU A 428 -16.30 -2.52 -3.59
C LEU A 428 -16.85 -3.51 -2.57
N ILE A 429 -17.83 -4.34 -2.97
CA ILE A 429 -18.39 -5.39 -2.12
C ILE A 429 -17.30 -6.35 -1.65
N LEU A 430 -16.38 -6.71 -2.54
CA LEU A 430 -15.30 -7.65 -2.25
C LEU A 430 -14.16 -7.05 -1.42
N ALA A 431 -13.97 -5.74 -1.48
CA ALA A 431 -13.02 -5.03 -0.62
C ALA A 431 -13.58 -4.73 0.78
N CYS A 432 -14.89 -4.68 0.94
CA CYS A 432 -15.53 -4.47 2.25
C CYS A 432 -15.50 -5.74 3.10
N ASP A 433 -15.46 -5.60 4.42
CA ASP A 433 -15.45 -6.76 5.31
C ASP A 433 -16.77 -7.57 5.28
N SER A 434 -16.65 -8.88 5.48
CA SER A 434 -17.73 -9.88 5.57
C SER A 434 -17.46 -10.67 6.84
N PRO A 435 -18.37 -10.90 7.80
CA PRO A 435 -18.01 -11.48 9.10
C PRO A 435 -17.48 -12.92 9.00
N PRO A 436 -16.67 -13.40 9.98
CA PRO A 436 -16.21 -14.79 10.00
C PRO A 436 -17.36 -15.77 10.21
N GLU A 437 -17.24 -16.98 9.65
CA GLU A 437 -18.23 -18.05 9.79
C GLU A 437 -17.52 -19.40 9.88
N SER A 438 -17.92 -20.26 10.83
CA SER A 438 -17.44 -21.64 10.92
C SER A 438 -18.46 -22.59 10.32
N LEU A 439 -18.01 -23.46 9.41
CA LEU A 439 -18.82 -24.52 8.80
C LEU A 439 -18.02 -25.83 8.70
N PRO A 440 -18.70 -26.99 8.62
CA PRO A 440 -18.07 -28.24 8.24
C PRO A 440 -17.32 -28.14 6.90
N LEU A 441 -16.23 -28.91 6.74
CA LEU A 441 -15.35 -28.88 5.56
C LEU A 441 -16.11 -28.87 4.23
N ARG A 442 -17.01 -29.85 4.02
CA ARG A 442 -17.75 -29.98 2.76
C ARG A 442 -18.60 -28.75 2.44
N ASP A 443 -19.16 -28.11 3.46
CA ASP A 443 -20.00 -26.92 3.29
C ASP A 443 -19.15 -25.68 3.02
N ALA A 444 -17.99 -25.61 3.67
CA ALA A 444 -16.99 -24.57 3.45
C ALA A 444 -16.46 -24.60 1.99
N GLU A 445 -16.15 -25.80 1.46
CA GLU A 445 -15.71 -25.99 0.07
C GLU A 445 -16.80 -25.57 -0.92
N ARG A 446 -18.04 -26.06 -0.75
CA ARG A 446 -19.16 -25.69 -1.64
C ARG A 446 -19.44 -24.18 -1.60
N GLY A 447 -19.31 -23.56 -0.43
CA GLY A 447 -19.43 -22.11 -0.26
C GLY A 447 -18.35 -21.34 -1.02
N ALA A 448 -17.09 -21.78 -0.94
CA ALA A 448 -15.97 -21.17 -1.66
C ALA A 448 -16.11 -21.28 -3.18
N VAL A 449 -16.50 -22.45 -3.69
CA VAL A 449 -16.73 -22.65 -5.13
C VAL A 449 -17.84 -21.72 -5.63
N ARG A 450 -18.99 -21.68 -4.92
CA ARG A 450 -20.09 -20.77 -5.26
C ARG A 450 -19.65 -19.32 -5.28
N PHE A 451 -18.89 -18.90 -4.26
CA PHE A 451 -18.36 -17.55 -4.14
C PHE A 451 -17.46 -17.19 -5.33
N LEU A 452 -16.49 -18.05 -5.67
CA LEU A 452 -15.58 -17.80 -6.80
C LEU A 452 -16.33 -17.75 -8.13
N LEU A 453 -17.30 -18.64 -8.37
CA LEU A 453 -18.09 -18.63 -9.59
C LEU A 453 -18.93 -17.35 -9.74
N ALA A 454 -19.45 -16.83 -8.63
CA ALA A 454 -20.22 -15.57 -8.63
C ALA A 454 -19.32 -14.33 -8.79
N ALA A 455 -18.07 -14.39 -8.33
CA ALA A 455 -17.16 -13.25 -8.35
C ALA A 455 -16.36 -13.08 -9.66
N GLN A 456 -16.36 -14.07 -10.57
CA GLN A 456 -15.58 -13.99 -11.81
C GLN A 456 -16.12 -12.89 -12.74
N ARG A 457 -15.23 -12.07 -13.26
CA ARG A 457 -15.55 -11.03 -14.24
C ARG A 457 -15.84 -11.60 -15.62
N PRO A 458 -16.53 -10.83 -16.51
CA PRO A 458 -16.78 -11.23 -17.89
C PRO A 458 -15.50 -11.57 -18.69
N ASP A 459 -14.38 -10.90 -18.40
CA ASP A 459 -13.08 -11.12 -19.05
C ASP A 459 -12.34 -12.39 -18.56
N GLY A 460 -12.92 -13.12 -17.59
CA GLY A 460 -12.34 -14.33 -17.01
C GLY A 460 -11.46 -14.10 -15.78
N SER A 461 -11.15 -12.84 -15.42
CA SER A 461 -10.36 -12.52 -14.23
C SER A 461 -11.17 -12.51 -12.95
N TRP A 462 -10.47 -12.55 -11.81
CA TRP A 462 -11.07 -12.28 -10.50
C TRP A 462 -10.65 -10.90 -9.98
N PRO A 463 -11.58 -10.17 -9.34
CA PRO A 463 -11.29 -8.88 -8.74
C PRO A 463 -10.36 -8.99 -7.54
N THR A 464 -9.53 -7.96 -7.37
CA THR A 464 -8.59 -7.82 -6.26
C THR A 464 -8.79 -6.49 -5.53
N PRO A 465 -8.51 -6.39 -4.22
CA PRO A 465 -8.65 -5.13 -3.49
C PRO A 465 -7.89 -3.94 -4.10
N PRO A 466 -6.68 -4.11 -4.70
CA PRO A 466 -6.02 -3.05 -5.46
C PRO A 466 -6.89 -2.42 -6.57
N ASP A 467 -7.85 -3.16 -7.14
CA ASP A 467 -8.74 -2.68 -8.20
C ASP A 467 -9.72 -1.59 -7.72
N VAL A 468 -9.91 -1.41 -6.40
CA VAL A 468 -10.64 -0.27 -5.83
C VAL A 468 -9.96 1.04 -6.20
N SER A 469 -8.62 1.03 -6.29
CA SER A 469 -7.82 2.19 -6.69
C SER A 469 -7.48 2.08 -8.19
N TYR A 470 -6.37 1.43 -8.56
CA TYR A 470 -5.88 1.38 -9.95
C TYR A 470 -5.54 -0.04 -10.44
N GLY A 471 -5.79 -1.05 -9.61
CA GLY A 471 -5.44 -2.44 -9.89
C GLY A 471 -3.94 -2.73 -9.86
N SER A 472 -3.60 -3.99 -10.11
CA SER A 472 -2.22 -4.46 -10.24
C SER A 472 -2.19 -5.63 -11.24
N PRO A 473 -1.83 -5.41 -12.53
CA PRO A 473 -1.95 -6.44 -13.56
C PRO A 473 -1.25 -7.77 -13.23
N GLY A 474 -0.03 -7.70 -12.70
CA GLY A 474 0.70 -8.89 -12.24
C GLY A 474 -0.01 -9.64 -11.11
N TRP A 475 -0.58 -8.91 -10.14
CA TRP A 475 -1.38 -9.50 -9.05
C TRP A 475 -2.70 -10.09 -9.57
N THR A 476 -3.42 -9.38 -10.43
CA THR A 476 -4.66 -9.86 -11.05
C THR A 476 -4.43 -11.14 -11.84
N THR A 477 -3.32 -11.24 -12.58
CA THR A 477 -2.92 -12.47 -13.29
C THR A 477 -2.66 -13.61 -12.30
N ALA A 478 -1.94 -13.35 -11.21
CA ALA A 478 -1.66 -14.35 -10.18
C ALA A 478 -2.95 -14.87 -9.55
N VAL A 479 -3.80 -13.98 -9.05
CA VAL A 479 -5.08 -14.33 -8.41
C VAL A 479 -5.98 -15.09 -9.37
N THR A 480 -6.05 -14.67 -10.64
CA THR A 480 -6.86 -15.36 -11.65
C THR A 480 -6.37 -16.79 -11.88
N ALA A 481 -5.05 -17.01 -12.00
CA ALA A 481 -4.48 -18.33 -12.16
C ALA A 481 -4.69 -19.23 -10.93
N ILE A 482 -4.60 -18.67 -9.71
CA ILE A 482 -4.87 -19.38 -8.45
C ILE A 482 -6.35 -19.78 -8.36
N CYS A 483 -7.27 -18.84 -8.61
CA CYS A 483 -8.71 -19.10 -8.65
C CYS A 483 -9.06 -20.21 -9.64
N ALA A 484 -8.58 -20.11 -10.87
CA ALA A 484 -8.83 -21.12 -11.89
C ALA A 484 -8.27 -22.49 -11.49
N SER A 485 -7.04 -22.54 -10.99
CA SER A 485 -6.42 -23.79 -10.52
C SER A 485 -7.22 -24.47 -9.40
N SER A 486 -7.77 -23.68 -8.47
CA SER A 486 -8.58 -24.20 -7.36
C SER A 486 -9.93 -24.77 -7.79
N LEU A 487 -10.40 -24.35 -8.96
CA LEU A 487 -11.70 -24.73 -9.51
C LEU A 487 -11.64 -25.96 -10.44
N MET A 488 -10.46 -26.40 -10.87
CA MET A 488 -10.31 -27.45 -11.90
C MET A 488 -10.93 -28.80 -11.50
N ARG A 489 -10.94 -29.14 -10.20
CA ARG A 489 -11.54 -30.39 -9.69
C ARG A 489 -13.07 -30.38 -9.66
N PHE A 490 -13.71 -29.25 -9.94
CA PHE A 490 -15.18 -29.08 -9.87
C PHE A 490 -15.77 -29.00 -11.28
N PRO A 491 -16.48 -30.03 -11.76
CA PRO A 491 -17.05 -30.06 -13.11
C PRO A 491 -17.92 -28.85 -13.44
N GLU A 492 -18.70 -28.36 -12.46
CA GLU A 492 -19.56 -27.19 -12.58
C GLU A 492 -18.79 -25.89 -12.89
N ALA A 493 -17.49 -25.85 -12.58
CA ALA A 493 -16.64 -24.68 -12.74
C ALA A 493 -15.92 -24.62 -14.09
N ARG A 494 -16.09 -25.63 -14.97
CA ARG A 494 -15.31 -25.75 -16.20
C ARG A 494 -15.33 -24.51 -17.09
N LYS A 495 -16.51 -23.90 -17.28
CA LYS A 495 -16.65 -22.66 -18.08
C LYS A 495 -15.87 -21.48 -17.48
N ALA A 496 -15.79 -21.41 -16.14
CA ALA A 496 -15.02 -20.37 -15.47
C ALA A 496 -13.51 -20.59 -15.67
N VAL A 497 -13.05 -21.84 -15.59
CA VAL A 497 -11.66 -22.23 -15.89
C VAL A 497 -11.29 -21.89 -17.34
N ASP A 498 -12.17 -22.17 -18.31
CA ASP A 498 -11.91 -21.85 -19.73
C ASP A 498 -11.75 -20.35 -19.98
N ARG A 499 -12.58 -19.50 -19.36
CA ARG A 499 -12.41 -18.03 -19.46
C ARG A 499 -11.11 -17.56 -18.82
N ALA A 500 -10.76 -18.12 -17.66
CA ALA A 500 -9.52 -17.78 -16.98
C ALA A 500 -8.28 -18.21 -17.78
N LEU A 501 -8.36 -19.35 -18.49
CA LEU A 501 -7.33 -19.80 -19.41
C LEU A 501 -7.05 -18.77 -20.51
N GLU A 502 -8.11 -18.24 -21.15
CA GLU A 502 -7.96 -17.20 -22.16
C GLU A 502 -7.38 -15.91 -21.58
N PHE A 503 -7.82 -15.51 -20.38
CA PHE A 503 -7.24 -14.35 -19.68
C PHE A 503 -5.73 -14.53 -19.41
N VAL A 504 -5.31 -15.66 -18.84
CA VAL A 504 -3.91 -15.92 -18.47
C VAL A 504 -3.02 -16.07 -19.71
N ILE A 505 -3.52 -16.68 -20.79
CA ILE A 505 -2.81 -16.72 -22.08
C ILE A 505 -2.64 -15.29 -22.61
N GLY A 506 -3.67 -14.45 -22.54
CA GLY A 506 -3.59 -13.03 -22.91
C GLY A 506 -2.52 -12.28 -22.11
N ALA A 507 -2.41 -12.53 -20.81
CA ALA A 507 -1.39 -11.93 -19.96
C ALA A 507 0.04 -12.30 -20.36
N SER A 508 0.29 -13.49 -20.93
CA SER A 508 1.61 -13.88 -21.44
C SER A 508 2.10 -13.06 -22.63
N LEU A 509 1.17 -12.40 -23.33
CA LEU A 509 1.46 -11.54 -24.49
C LEU A 509 1.69 -10.09 -24.08
N ALA A 510 1.29 -9.71 -22.86
CA ALA A 510 1.41 -8.35 -22.37
C ALA A 510 2.85 -8.05 -21.93
N LYS A 511 3.41 -6.95 -22.43
CA LYS A 511 4.66 -6.40 -21.90
C LYS A 511 4.35 -5.54 -20.68
N GLU A 512 4.68 -6.04 -19.49
CA GLU A 512 4.64 -5.24 -18.27
C GLU A 512 5.97 -4.50 -18.10
N LYS A 513 5.91 -3.20 -17.80
CA LYS A 513 7.10 -2.44 -17.43
C LYS A 513 7.50 -2.81 -16.01
N TRP A 514 8.78 -2.93 -15.79
CA TRP A 514 9.35 -3.15 -14.47
C TRP A 514 9.15 -1.88 -13.64
N THR A 515 8.93 -2.08 -12.35
CA THR A 515 8.72 -1.03 -11.36
C THR A 515 9.36 -1.52 -10.07
N ALA A 516 9.84 -0.61 -9.22
CA ALA A 516 10.43 -0.97 -7.93
C ALA A 516 9.55 -1.87 -7.04
N PHE A 517 8.22 -1.90 -7.25
CA PHE A 517 7.36 -2.97 -6.76
C PHE A 517 6.69 -3.66 -7.94
N ASP A 518 7.14 -4.88 -8.23
CA ASP A 518 6.68 -5.62 -9.39
C ASP A 518 6.01 -6.94 -8.99
N MET A 519 4.68 -6.94 -9.05
CA MET A 519 3.87 -8.15 -8.83
C MET A 519 3.85 -9.07 -10.06
N SER A 520 4.53 -8.71 -11.15
CA SER A 520 4.59 -9.50 -12.38
C SER A 520 5.12 -10.90 -12.08
N ALA A 521 6.18 -11.05 -11.29
CA ALA A 521 6.78 -12.33 -10.93
C ALA A 521 5.74 -13.32 -10.36
N TRP A 522 4.83 -12.84 -9.49
CA TRP A 522 3.72 -13.65 -9.01
C TRP A 522 2.79 -14.11 -10.12
N GLY A 523 2.42 -13.20 -11.02
CA GLY A 523 1.59 -13.51 -12.18
C GLY A 523 2.20 -14.61 -13.06
N ARG A 524 3.52 -14.58 -13.27
CA ARG A 524 4.22 -15.57 -14.11
C ARG A 524 4.31 -16.90 -13.41
N VAL A 525 4.69 -16.91 -12.13
CA VAL A 525 4.80 -18.13 -11.32
C VAL A 525 3.47 -18.88 -11.26
N PHE A 526 2.39 -18.19 -10.89
CA PHE A 526 1.08 -18.85 -10.80
C PHE A 526 0.45 -19.12 -12.16
N GLY A 527 0.69 -18.26 -13.15
CA GLY A 527 0.32 -18.51 -14.54
C GLY A 527 0.94 -19.80 -15.07
N LEU A 528 2.24 -20.03 -14.82
CA LEU A 528 2.91 -21.27 -15.19
C LEU A 528 2.31 -22.51 -14.52
N ARG A 529 2.07 -22.47 -13.19
CA ARG A 529 1.45 -23.60 -12.48
C ARG A 529 0.07 -23.94 -13.05
N PHE A 530 -0.75 -22.92 -13.28
CA PHE A 530 -2.08 -23.10 -13.86
C PHE A 530 -2.03 -23.68 -15.28
N LEU A 531 -1.22 -23.09 -16.16
CA LEU A 531 -1.06 -23.55 -17.54
C LEU A 531 -0.48 -24.97 -17.62
N ALA A 532 0.48 -25.32 -16.75
CA ALA A 532 1.02 -26.67 -16.65
C ALA A 532 -0.07 -27.66 -16.19
N ARG A 533 -0.89 -27.30 -15.18
CA ARG A 533 -2.02 -28.11 -14.74
C ARG A 533 -3.03 -28.32 -15.88
N CYS A 534 -3.37 -27.27 -16.64
CA CYS A 534 -4.21 -27.38 -17.83
C CYS A 534 -3.63 -28.34 -18.88
N ALA A 535 -2.34 -28.25 -19.17
CA ALA A 535 -1.67 -29.14 -20.12
C ALA A 535 -1.67 -30.61 -19.67
N ARG A 536 -1.58 -30.86 -18.36
CA ARG A 536 -1.63 -32.21 -17.76
C ARG A 536 -3.04 -32.80 -17.80
N GLU A 537 -4.05 -31.97 -17.54
CA GLU A 537 -5.46 -32.38 -17.48
C GLU A 537 -6.19 -32.31 -18.84
N GLY A 538 -5.50 -31.92 -19.92
CA GLY A 538 -6.10 -31.81 -21.25
C GLY A 538 -7.11 -30.66 -21.39
N ILE A 539 -6.93 -29.58 -20.64
CA ILE A 539 -7.78 -28.39 -20.65
C ILE A 539 -7.22 -27.37 -21.64
N GLY A 540 -7.91 -27.17 -22.77
CA GLY A 540 -7.53 -26.19 -23.79
C GLY A 540 -6.52 -26.71 -24.81
N ASP A 541 -6.12 -25.86 -25.76
CA ASP A 541 -5.17 -26.23 -26.81
C ASP A 541 -3.73 -26.31 -26.27
N ARG A 542 -3.16 -27.52 -26.26
CA ARG A 542 -1.83 -27.78 -25.70
C ARG A 542 -0.74 -26.91 -26.34
N ALA A 543 -0.80 -26.68 -27.65
CA ALA A 543 0.22 -25.90 -28.35
C ALA A 543 0.17 -24.41 -27.97
N ARG A 544 -1.03 -23.81 -27.85
CA ARG A 544 -1.22 -22.45 -27.33
C ARG A 544 -0.73 -22.33 -25.89
N ILE A 545 -1.04 -23.31 -25.04
CA ILE A 545 -0.63 -23.34 -23.64
C ILE A 545 0.89 -23.39 -23.51
N VAL A 546 1.55 -24.29 -24.23
CA VAL A 546 3.03 -24.38 -24.22
C VAL A 546 3.67 -23.07 -24.69
N ARG A 547 3.15 -22.44 -25.76
CA ARG A 547 3.64 -21.13 -26.22
C ARG A 547 3.48 -20.03 -25.15
N ALA A 548 2.37 -20.01 -24.43
CA ALA A 548 2.14 -19.06 -23.34
C ALA A 548 3.11 -19.31 -22.18
N MET A 549 3.34 -20.58 -21.81
CA MET A 549 4.33 -20.95 -20.81
C MET A 549 5.74 -20.52 -21.22
N ASP A 550 6.15 -20.73 -22.48
CA ASP A 550 7.45 -20.28 -22.98
C ASP A 550 7.63 -18.75 -22.88
N GLY A 551 6.54 -17.99 -23.06
CA GLY A 551 6.50 -16.54 -22.83
C GLY A 551 6.80 -16.17 -21.38
N PHE A 552 6.11 -16.80 -20.42
CA PHE A 552 6.35 -16.57 -18.99
C PHE A 552 7.73 -17.05 -18.53
N VAL A 553 8.23 -18.17 -19.06
CA VAL A 553 9.58 -18.67 -18.77
C VAL A 553 10.62 -17.66 -19.26
N ARG A 554 10.46 -17.09 -20.45
CA ARG A 554 11.36 -16.05 -20.97
C ARG A 554 11.39 -14.83 -20.06
N ASP A 555 10.22 -14.31 -19.68
CA ASP A 555 10.11 -13.14 -18.80
C ASP A 555 10.73 -13.41 -17.40
N LEU A 556 10.48 -14.59 -16.80
CA LEU A 556 11.14 -14.97 -15.54
C LEU A 556 12.65 -15.08 -15.69
N ARG A 557 13.18 -15.59 -16.81
CA ARG A 557 14.63 -15.65 -17.04
C ARG A 557 15.26 -14.27 -17.12
N GLU A 558 14.61 -13.34 -17.82
CA GLU A 558 15.06 -11.95 -17.91
C GLU A 558 15.04 -11.26 -16.54
N ARG A 559 14.13 -11.67 -15.65
CA ARG A 559 13.98 -11.16 -14.27
C ARG A 559 14.82 -11.85 -13.21
N GLN A 560 15.51 -12.94 -13.54
CA GLN A 560 16.21 -13.73 -12.54
C GLN A 560 17.42 -12.94 -12.02
N ALA A 561 17.41 -12.61 -10.73
CA ALA A 561 18.46 -11.87 -10.08
C ALA A 561 19.81 -12.59 -10.16
N ARG A 562 20.92 -11.91 -9.84
CA ARG A 562 22.27 -12.47 -9.91
C ARG A 562 22.41 -13.74 -9.05
N ALA A 563 21.85 -13.73 -7.84
CA ALA A 563 21.80 -14.87 -6.94
C ALA A 563 20.86 -15.98 -7.42
N GLY A 564 20.14 -15.83 -8.54
CA GLY A 564 19.33 -16.89 -9.12
C GLY A 564 17.88 -16.93 -8.63
N GLY A 565 17.45 -15.99 -7.78
CA GLY A 565 16.06 -15.91 -7.34
C GLY A 565 15.27 -14.79 -8.00
N TRP A 566 14.07 -14.55 -7.45
CA TRP A 566 13.17 -13.48 -7.86
C TRP A 566 12.68 -12.70 -6.65
N ALA A 567 12.13 -11.53 -6.91
CA ALA A 567 11.55 -10.65 -5.93
C ALA A 567 10.29 -10.00 -6.51
N TYR A 568 9.46 -9.45 -5.63
CA TYR A 568 8.42 -8.50 -6.02
C TYR A 568 8.82 -7.05 -5.70
N VAL A 569 10.07 -6.86 -5.29
CA VAL A 569 10.70 -5.56 -5.07
C VAL A 569 12.00 -5.55 -5.86
N ASP A 570 12.16 -4.61 -6.79
CA ASP A 570 13.42 -4.45 -7.53
C ASP A 570 14.37 -3.60 -6.70
N MET A 571 15.42 -4.21 -6.16
CA MET A 571 16.40 -3.51 -5.33
C MET A 571 17.36 -2.65 -6.16
N GLU A 572 17.60 -2.95 -7.44
CA GLU A 572 18.47 -2.11 -8.31
C GLU A 572 17.75 -0.82 -8.70
N GLU A 573 16.49 -0.91 -9.12
CA GLU A 573 15.65 0.26 -9.39
C GLU A 573 15.33 1.07 -8.10
N ALA A 574 15.43 0.42 -6.94
CA ALA A 574 15.35 1.05 -5.61
C ALA A 574 16.68 1.67 -5.10
N GLY A 575 17.80 1.40 -5.75
CA GLY A 575 19.14 1.89 -5.38
C GLY A 575 19.96 0.98 -4.44
N GLY A 576 19.46 -0.18 -4.02
CA GLY A 576 20.19 -1.14 -3.19
C GLY A 576 21.24 -1.96 -3.96
N ALA A 577 22.44 -2.10 -3.40
CA ALA A 577 23.53 -2.94 -3.96
C ALA A 577 23.43 -4.45 -3.63
N LYS A 578 22.37 -4.87 -2.92
CA LYS A 578 22.18 -6.26 -2.48
C LYS A 578 21.18 -6.99 -3.39
N ASP A 579 21.43 -8.28 -3.60
CA ASP A 579 20.54 -9.12 -4.39
C ASP A 579 19.12 -9.16 -3.81
N PRO A 580 18.07 -8.93 -4.63
CA PRO A 580 16.70 -8.80 -4.17
C PRO A 580 16.00 -10.14 -3.89
N SER A 581 16.62 -11.29 -4.18
CA SER A 581 15.94 -12.59 -4.17
C SER A 581 15.22 -12.89 -2.85
N ILE A 582 13.93 -13.23 -2.94
CA ILE A 582 13.08 -13.59 -1.81
C ILE A 582 12.83 -15.11 -1.82
N SER A 583 12.95 -15.76 -0.66
CA SER A 583 12.94 -17.23 -0.55
C SER A 583 11.66 -17.88 -1.08
N PHE A 584 10.49 -17.45 -0.61
CA PHE A 584 9.22 -18.10 -0.95
C PHE A 584 8.78 -17.85 -2.39
N ILE A 585 9.01 -16.67 -2.96
CA ILE A 585 8.68 -16.43 -4.37
C ILE A 585 9.60 -17.27 -5.27
N THR A 586 10.88 -17.38 -4.90
CA THR A 586 11.86 -18.20 -5.62
C THR A 586 11.51 -19.69 -5.52
N ALA A 587 11.10 -20.16 -4.34
CA ALA A 587 10.67 -21.53 -4.15
C ALA A 587 9.41 -21.87 -4.96
N ALA A 588 8.41 -20.98 -5.00
CA ALA A 588 7.24 -21.16 -5.87
C ALA A 588 7.61 -21.14 -7.36
N ALA A 589 8.57 -20.30 -7.77
CA ALA A 589 9.09 -20.29 -9.13
C ALA A 589 9.79 -21.60 -9.50
N VAL A 590 10.58 -22.20 -8.60
CA VAL A 590 11.17 -23.53 -8.81
C VAL A 590 10.09 -24.56 -9.12
N LEU A 591 9.04 -24.64 -8.30
CA LEU A 591 7.95 -25.59 -8.52
C LEU A 591 7.22 -25.33 -9.85
N ALA A 592 6.93 -24.07 -10.17
CA ALA A 592 6.29 -23.69 -11.42
C ALA A 592 7.12 -24.04 -12.67
N LEU A 593 8.43 -23.81 -12.62
CA LEU A 593 9.36 -24.12 -13.71
C LEU A 593 9.52 -25.63 -13.91
N LEU A 594 9.53 -26.42 -12.83
CA LEU A 594 9.53 -27.89 -12.91
C LEU A 594 8.26 -28.41 -13.58
N GLU A 595 7.08 -27.95 -13.13
CA GLU A 595 5.79 -28.35 -13.69
C GLU A 595 5.63 -27.93 -15.17
N ALA A 596 6.09 -26.73 -15.53
CA ALA A 596 6.09 -26.27 -16.91
C ALA A 596 7.01 -27.13 -17.80
N LYS A 597 8.20 -27.51 -17.29
CA LYS A 597 9.14 -28.39 -18.01
C LYS A 597 8.56 -29.78 -18.23
N GLU A 598 7.95 -30.37 -17.20
CA GLU A 598 7.28 -31.68 -17.29
C GLU A 598 6.16 -31.71 -18.32
N THR A 599 5.54 -30.55 -18.59
CA THR A 599 4.41 -30.43 -19.50
C THR A 599 4.78 -29.90 -20.88
N GLY A 600 6.08 -29.72 -21.15
CA GLY A 600 6.64 -29.47 -22.48
C GLY A 600 7.12 -28.05 -22.75
N ALA A 601 7.12 -27.15 -21.77
CA ALA A 601 7.71 -25.82 -21.93
C ALA A 601 9.24 -25.89 -22.02
N GLN A 602 9.84 -24.96 -22.76
CA GLN A 602 11.28 -24.83 -22.92
C GLN A 602 11.90 -24.15 -21.70
N VAL A 603 12.18 -24.94 -20.67
CA VAL A 603 12.79 -24.46 -19.42
C VAL A 603 14.27 -24.83 -19.37
N PRO A 604 15.20 -23.86 -19.48
CA PRO A 604 16.63 -24.14 -19.34
C PRO A 604 16.95 -24.66 -17.95
N ARG A 605 17.74 -25.74 -17.90
CA ARG A 605 18.15 -26.38 -16.64
C ARG A 605 18.86 -25.40 -15.70
N GLU A 606 19.72 -24.55 -16.26
CA GLU A 606 20.48 -23.55 -15.50
C GLU A 606 19.57 -22.60 -14.70
N THR A 607 18.44 -22.18 -15.28
CA THR A 607 17.47 -21.31 -14.59
C THR A 607 16.95 -21.96 -13.32
N ILE A 608 16.60 -23.26 -13.37
CA ILE A 608 16.13 -24.03 -12.21
C ILE A 608 17.28 -24.24 -11.22
N ASP A 609 18.45 -24.68 -11.70
CA ASP A 609 19.60 -25.00 -10.84
C ASP A 609 20.05 -23.78 -10.01
N ARG A 610 20.07 -22.58 -10.62
CA ARG A 610 20.37 -21.31 -9.94
C ARG A 610 19.31 -20.96 -8.89
N ALA A 611 18.03 -21.18 -9.19
CA ALA A 611 16.93 -20.90 -8.28
C ALA A 611 16.91 -21.84 -7.08
N VAL A 612 17.11 -23.14 -7.30
CA VAL A 612 17.25 -24.14 -6.21
C VAL A 612 18.43 -23.78 -5.31
N GLU A 613 19.57 -23.41 -5.90
CA GLU A 613 20.75 -22.99 -5.15
C GLU A 613 20.52 -21.68 -4.37
N CYS A 614 19.71 -20.77 -4.90
CA CYS A 614 19.27 -19.56 -4.21
C CYS A 614 18.48 -19.89 -2.94
N VAL A 615 17.44 -20.74 -3.05
CA VAL A 615 16.64 -21.18 -1.91
C VAL A 615 17.50 -21.93 -0.88
N ARG A 616 18.43 -22.78 -1.34
CA ARG A 616 19.34 -23.55 -0.47
C ARG A 616 20.21 -22.63 0.39
N ARG A 617 20.74 -21.55 -0.19
CA ARG A 617 21.56 -20.55 0.53
C ARG A 617 20.77 -19.74 1.56
N MET A 618 19.45 -19.65 1.42
CA MET A 618 18.58 -18.97 2.39
C MET A 618 18.16 -19.86 3.56
N ARG A 619 18.50 -21.16 3.52
CA ARG A 619 18.25 -22.10 4.62
C ARG A 619 19.26 -21.88 5.75
N GLY A 620 18.76 -21.58 6.95
CA GLY A 620 19.55 -21.50 8.17
C GLY A 620 19.93 -22.88 8.72
N ALA A 621 20.88 -22.90 9.66
CA ALA A 621 21.33 -24.13 10.31
C ALA A 621 20.22 -24.85 11.11
N ASP A 622 19.23 -24.10 11.59
CA ASP A 622 18.05 -24.62 12.29
C ASP A 622 16.95 -25.15 11.33
N GLY A 623 17.20 -25.12 10.01
CA GLY A 623 16.28 -25.54 8.97
C GLY A 623 15.22 -24.50 8.60
N SER A 624 15.22 -23.33 9.24
CA SER A 624 14.37 -22.20 8.84
C SER A 624 14.86 -21.54 7.55
N PHE A 625 14.02 -20.72 6.92
CA PHE A 625 14.39 -20.00 5.70
C PHE A 625 14.25 -18.50 5.91
N GLY A 626 15.29 -17.75 5.54
CA GLY A 626 15.29 -16.29 5.60
C GLY A 626 14.31 -15.65 4.62
N TYR A 627 13.96 -14.38 4.83
CA TYR A 627 13.20 -13.61 3.84
C TYR A 627 14.06 -13.33 2.60
N MET A 628 15.20 -12.68 2.84
CA MET A 628 16.32 -12.43 1.92
C MET A 628 17.61 -12.82 2.66
N GLY A 629 18.48 -13.62 2.05
CA GLY A 629 19.70 -14.13 2.71
C GLY A 629 19.44 -15.22 3.76
N GLY A 630 20.37 -15.41 4.70
CA GLY A 630 20.31 -16.45 5.74
C GLY A 630 19.27 -16.14 6.83
N GLY A 631 18.50 -17.16 7.26
CA GLY A 631 17.34 -17.01 8.16
C GLY A 631 17.58 -17.21 9.65
N SER A 632 16.57 -16.81 10.44
CA SER A 632 16.37 -17.15 11.86
C SER A 632 15.02 -17.86 12.04
N GLY A 633 14.94 -18.87 12.90
CA GLY A 633 13.76 -19.73 13.11
C GLY A 633 12.54 -19.11 13.82
N GLY A 634 12.32 -17.80 13.66
CA GLY A 634 11.16 -17.10 14.24
C GLY A 634 9.83 -17.42 13.54
N PRO A 635 8.69 -16.96 14.09
CA PRO A 635 7.35 -17.19 13.53
C PRO A 635 7.18 -16.76 12.06
N GLU A 636 7.83 -15.67 11.65
CA GLU A 636 7.80 -15.18 10.27
C GLU A 636 8.33 -16.24 9.27
N ALA A 637 9.37 -16.97 9.66
CA ALA A 637 9.99 -18.03 8.86
C ALA A 637 9.17 -19.32 8.81
N SER A 638 8.26 -19.54 9.76
CA SER A 638 7.54 -20.81 9.90
C SER A 638 6.55 -21.07 8.77
N LEU A 639 6.04 -20.01 8.13
CA LEU A 639 5.06 -20.10 7.04
C LEU A 639 5.69 -20.25 5.65
N ARG A 640 6.93 -19.78 5.45
CA ARG A 640 7.66 -19.95 4.18
C ARG A 640 8.45 -21.25 4.11
N GLY A 641 8.82 -21.80 5.26
CA GLY A 641 9.66 -22.99 5.38
C GLY A 641 9.13 -24.20 4.59
N PRO A 642 7.85 -24.59 4.74
CA PRO A 642 7.32 -25.78 4.04
C PRO A 642 7.45 -25.70 2.52
N LEU A 643 7.11 -24.55 1.92
CA LEU A 643 7.30 -24.30 0.49
C LEU A 643 8.77 -24.37 0.08
N CYS A 644 9.66 -23.72 0.83
CA CYS A 644 11.08 -23.70 0.51
C CYS A 644 11.70 -25.10 0.58
N ALA A 645 11.36 -25.88 1.61
CA ALA A 645 11.77 -27.27 1.74
C ALA A 645 11.23 -28.14 0.59
N LEU A 646 9.96 -27.97 0.22
CA LEU A 646 9.34 -28.65 -0.91
C LEU A 646 10.06 -28.36 -2.23
N ALA A 647 10.39 -27.10 -2.49
CA ALA A 647 11.14 -26.70 -3.68
C ALA A 647 12.54 -27.32 -3.74
N LEU A 648 13.23 -27.45 -2.60
CA LEU A 648 14.54 -28.13 -2.55
C LEU A 648 14.41 -29.64 -2.79
N VAL A 649 13.41 -30.29 -2.20
CA VAL A 649 13.14 -31.73 -2.41
C VAL A 649 12.86 -32.01 -3.88
N ARG A 650 11.90 -31.29 -4.49
CA ARG A 650 11.54 -31.49 -5.92
C ARG A 650 12.64 -31.00 -6.87
N GLY A 651 13.46 -30.05 -6.45
CA GLY A 651 14.67 -29.62 -7.16
C GLY A 651 15.84 -30.61 -7.04
N GLY A 652 15.68 -31.74 -6.35
CA GLY A 652 16.70 -32.78 -6.21
C GLY A 652 17.88 -32.43 -5.31
N LYS A 653 17.74 -31.43 -4.44
CA LYS A 653 18.83 -30.93 -3.56
C LYS A 653 18.39 -30.70 -2.11
N GLY A 654 17.35 -31.39 -1.65
CA GLY A 654 16.68 -31.04 -0.40
C GLY A 654 16.15 -32.19 0.43
N ASP A 655 15.96 -31.85 1.70
CA ASP A 655 15.25 -32.57 2.74
C ASP A 655 14.50 -31.54 3.62
N GLY A 656 14.03 -31.96 4.80
CA GLY A 656 13.65 -31.00 5.85
C GLY A 656 12.20 -30.52 5.82
N VAL A 657 11.34 -31.11 4.98
CA VAL A 657 9.89 -30.85 5.01
C VAL A 657 9.31 -31.09 6.41
N ARG A 658 9.70 -32.19 7.07
CA ARG A 658 9.28 -32.49 8.45
C ARG A 658 9.67 -31.35 9.41
N THR A 659 10.93 -30.93 9.38
CA THR A 659 11.46 -29.83 10.21
C THR A 659 10.69 -28.53 9.99
N ALA A 660 10.39 -28.20 8.73
CA ALA A 660 9.66 -26.99 8.39
C ALA A 660 8.20 -27.02 8.89
N LEU A 661 7.54 -28.19 8.82
CA LEU A 661 6.19 -28.37 9.35
C LEU A 661 6.15 -28.37 10.88
N ASP A 662 7.17 -28.95 11.54
CA ASP A 662 7.33 -28.87 13.00
C ASP A 662 7.53 -27.41 13.47
N LEU A 663 8.28 -26.61 12.71
CA LEU A 663 8.42 -25.16 12.96
C LEU A 663 7.09 -24.42 12.82
N TYR A 664 6.28 -24.75 11.81
CA TYR A 664 4.92 -24.21 11.68
C TYR A 664 4.07 -24.55 12.91
N LEU A 665 4.01 -25.81 13.34
CA LEU A 665 3.23 -26.20 14.53
C LEU A 665 3.68 -25.46 15.79
N ARG A 666 5.00 -25.28 15.97
CA ARG A 666 5.57 -24.54 17.10
C ARG A 666 5.08 -23.09 17.17
N HIS A 667 4.93 -22.44 16.01
CA HIS A 667 4.58 -21.02 15.91
C HIS A 667 3.12 -20.75 15.54
N ARG A 668 2.32 -21.80 15.37
CA ARG A 668 0.92 -21.75 14.92
C ARG A 668 0.04 -20.74 15.66
N ARG A 669 0.16 -20.68 17.00
CA ARG A 669 -0.62 -19.74 17.82
C ARG A 669 -0.29 -18.27 17.54
N HIS A 670 0.96 -17.96 17.21
CA HIS A 670 1.37 -16.60 16.84
C HIS A 670 0.81 -16.24 15.47
N VAL A 671 0.95 -17.15 14.51
CA VAL A 671 0.38 -17.00 13.16
C VAL A 671 -1.14 -16.74 13.22
N ALA A 672 -1.87 -17.49 14.05
CA ALA A 672 -3.32 -17.37 14.15
C ALA A 672 -3.79 -15.97 14.62
N LYS A 673 -2.99 -15.27 15.43
CA LYS A 673 -3.32 -13.92 15.92
C LYS A 673 -3.26 -12.84 14.84
N GLU A 674 -2.57 -13.09 13.74
CA GLU A 674 -2.40 -12.12 12.66
C GLU A 674 -3.51 -12.18 11.61
N ARG A 675 -4.37 -13.20 11.68
CA ARG A 675 -5.42 -13.44 10.70
C ARG A 675 -6.47 -12.33 10.71
N GLY A 676 -6.80 -11.84 9.53
CA GLY A 676 -7.84 -10.84 9.27
C GLY A 676 -7.40 -9.39 9.45
N LYS A 677 -6.21 -9.13 10.00
CA LYS A 677 -5.71 -7.77 10.22
C LYS A 677 -5.33 -7.10 8.90
N VAL A 678 -5.71 -5.83 8.74
CA VAL A 678 -5.29 -5.02 7.59
C VAL A 678 -3.82 -4.66 7.66
N LEU A 679 -3.32 -4.33 8.85
CA LEU A 679 -1.91 -4.03 9.06
C LEU A 679 -1.11 -5.33 9.24
N CYS A 680 0.18 -5.23 8.93
CA CYS A 680 1.10 -6.35 8.89
C CYS A 680 2.19 -6.16 9.93
N HIS A 681 2.96 -7.22 10.21
CA HIS A 681 4.09 -7.19 11.14
C HIS A 681 3.67 -6.70 12.54
N THR A 682 2.51 -7.19 13.00
CA THR A 682 1.97 -6.91 14.32
C THR A 682 2.33 -8.05 15.29
N GLY A 683 2.06 -7.85 16.58
CA GLY A 683 2.52 -8.67 17.68
C GLY A 683 4.01 -8.47 18.01
N PRO A 684 4.48 -8.95 19.16
CA PRO A 684 5.90 -8.87 19.53
C PRO A 684 6.81 -9.65 18.57
N GLU A 685 6.26 -10.58 17.79
CA GLU A 685 7.00 -11.39 16.83
C GLU A 685 7.05 -10.80 15.41
N GLY A 686 6.32 -9.71 15.14
CA GLY A 686 6.35 -9.01 13.86
C GLY A 686 5.92 -9.86 12.66
N THR A 687 4.96 -10.76 12.84
CA THR A 687 4.51 -11.69 11.78
C THR A 687 3.65 -10.97 10.75
N ALA A 688 3.83 -11.27 9.46
CA ALA A 688 3.02 -10.65 8.41
C ALA A 688 1.70 -11.42 8.17
N SER A 689 0.60 -10.67 8.11
CA SER A 689 -0.77 -11.19 7.99
C SER A 689 -1.19 -11.56 6.56
N TYR A 690 -0.46 -11.11 5.53
CA TYR A 690 -0.86 -11.19 4.12
C TYR A 690 -0.46 -12.47 3.36
N TYR A 691 0.12 -13.47 4.04
CA TYR A 691 0.51 -14.72 3.37
C TYR A 691 0.18 -15.97 4.19
N LEU A 692 -0.81 -15.90 5.07
CA LEU A 692 -1.18 -17.05 5.91
C LEU A 692 -1.76 -18.18 5.06
N LEU A 693 -2.75 -17.88 4.20
CA LEU A 693 -3.39 -18.88 3.34
C LEU A 693 -2.43 -19.40 2.27
N TYR A 694 -1.52 -18.55 1.78
CA TYR A 694 -0.38 -18.98 0.96
C TYR A 694 0.46 -20.04 1.67
N GLY A 695 0.90 -19.72 2.89
CA GLY A 695 1.72 -20.61 3.70
C GLY A 695 1.01 -21.93 4.00
N PHE A 696 -0.28 -21.89 4.34
CA PHE A 696 -1.08 -23.09 4.61
C PHE A 696 -1.26 -23.96 3.35
N ALA A 697 -1.53 -23.36 2.19
CA ALA A 697 -1.69 -24.11 0.95
C ALA A 697 -0.42 -24.87 0.55
N PHE A 698 0.74 -24.21 0.63
CA PHE A 698 2.01 -24.88 0.33
C PHE A 698 2.51 -25.80 1.45
N ALA A 699 2.15 -25.55 2.71
CA ALA A 699 2.35 -26.52 3.79
C ALA A 699 1.53 -27.80 3.55
N ALA A 700 0.27 -27.66 3.12
CA ALA A 700 -0.57 -28.79 2.74
C ALA A 700 -0.02 -29.54 1.52
N GLU A 701 0.49 -28.83 0.50
CA GLU A 701 1.19 -29.47 -0.63
C GLU A 701 2.45 -30.23 -0.19
N ALA A 702 3.24 -29.65 0.71
CA ALA A 702 4.46 -30.27 1.23
C ALA A 702 4.20 -31.54 2.06
N LEU A 703 3.00 -31.70 2.65
CA LEU A 703 2.64 -32.94 3.35
C LEU A 703 2.74 -34.19 2.48
N GLY A 704 2.58 -34.05 1.16
CA GLY A 704 2.71 -35.14 0.19
C GLY A 704 4.08 -35.82 0.21
N GLU A 705 5.13 -35.11 0.67
CA GLU A 705 6.50 -35.63 0.76
C GLU A 705 6.76 -36.44 2.04
N LEU A 706 5.84 -36.42 3.02
CA LEU A 706 5.97 -37.21 4.26
C LEU A 706 5.29 -38.59 4.14
N PRO A 707 5.72 -39.60 4.90
CA PRO A 707 4.99 -40.86 5.03
C PRO A 707 3.57 -40.65 5.57
N ALA A 708 2.57 -41.37 5.04
CA ALA A 708 1.15 -41.18 5.36
C ALA A 708 0.85 -41.18 6.88
N GLN A 709 1.49 -42.07 7.63
CA GLN A 709 1.34 -42.20 9.10
C GLN A 709 1.76 -40.94 9.89
N GLU A 710 2.61 -40.08 9.33
CA GLU A 710 3.09 -38.86 9.99
C GLU A 710 2.24 -37.63 9.67
N ARG A 711 1.40 -37.69 8.62
CA ARG A 711 0.68 -36.52 8.09
C ARG A 711 -0.43 -36.03 9.01
N ARG A 712 -1.05 -36.94 9.78
CA ARG A 712 -2.30 -36.68 10.53
C ARG A 712 -2.23 -35.42 11.42
N ARG A 713 -1.17 -35.30 12.24
CA ARG A 713 -1.03 -34.18 13.19
C ARG A 713 -0.95 -32.81 12.52
N TYR A 714 -0.32 -32.74 11.35
CA TYR A 714 -0.19 -31.50 10.59
C TYR A 714 -1.46 -31.20 9.81
N ARG A 715 -2.08 -32.24 9.23
CA ARG A 715 -3.34 -32.15 8.50
C ARG A 715 -4.45 -31.57 9.38
N GLU A 716 -4.59 -32.07 10.61
CA GLU A 716 -5.60 -31.58 11.57
C GLU A 716 -5.38 -30.09 11.90
N ALA A 717 -4.13 -29.68 12.16
CA ALA A 717 -3.79 -28.28 12.45
C ALA A 717 -4.02 -27.33 11.26
N LEU A 718 -3.60 -27.74 10.06
CA LEU A 718 -3.78 -26.94 8.84
C LEU A 718 -5.26 -26.81 8.47
N LEU A 719 -6.04 -27.87 8.64
CA LEU A 719 -7.48 -27.85 8.37
C LEU A 719 -8.19 -26.83 9.25
N GLU A 720 -7.88 -26.81 10.55
CA GLU A 720 -8.42 -25.82 11.49
C GLU A 720 -8.02 -24.39 11.10
N ASP A 721 -6.74 -24.17 10.74
CA ASP A 721 -6.26 -22.83 10.37
C ASP A 721 -6.85 -22.30 9.07
N VAL A 722 -7.00 -23.15 8.06
CA VAL A 722 -7.62 -22.78 6.78
C VAL A 722 -9.10 -22.46 7.00
N LEU A 723 -9.85 -23.34 7.69
CA LEU A 723 -11.27 -23.14 7.92
C LEU A 723 -11.57 -21.89 8.77
N ALA A 724 -10.68 -21.54 9.69
CA ALA A 724 -10.86 -20.37 10.54
C ALA A 724 -10.58 -19.02 9.83
N ALA A 725 -10.21 -19.03 8.54
CA ALA A 725 -10.18 -17.84 7.67
C ALA A 725 -11.49 -17.62 6.89
N ARG A 726 -12.45 -18.55 6.99
CA ARG A 726 -13.73 -18.49 6.28
C ARG A 726 -14.58 -17.28 6.71
N ARG A 727 -15.27 -16.71 5.73
CA ARG A 727 -16.25 -15.62 5.89
C ARG A 727 -17.65 -16.07 5.46
N LYS A 728 -18.67 -15.36 5.95
CA LYS A 728 -20.10 -15.68 5.79
C LYS A 728 -20.59 -15.70 4.34
N ASP A 729 -19.98 -14.89 3.48
CA ASP A 729 -20.30 -14.85 2.04
C ASP A 729 -19.68 -16.00 1.24
N GLY A 730 -18.97 -16.92 1.90
CA GLY A 730 -18.30 -18.05 1.27
C GLY A 730 -16.84 -17.80 0.90
N GLY A 731 -16.38 -16.54 0.97
CA GLY A 731 -14.98 -16.19 0.79
C GLY A 731 -14.10 -16.58 1.99
N PHE A 732 -12.79 -16.40 1.84
CA PHE A 732 -11.80 -16.58 2.91
C PHE A 732 -10.86 -15.37 2.94
N VAL A 733 -10.41 -14.95 4.12
CA VAL A 733 -9.50 -13.80 4.27
C VAL A 733 -8.41 -14.13 5.28
N ASP A 734 -7.16 -14.00 4.85
CA ASP A 734 -6.01 -13.83 5.76
C ASP A 734 -5.66 -12.36 5.98
N ASN A 735 -5.66 -11.54 4.93
CA ASN A 735 -5.52 -10.08 5.01
C ASN A 735 -6.48 -9.39 4.03
N PRO A 736 -7.20 -8.32 4.43
CA PRO A 736 -8.08 -7.57 3.54
C PRO A 736 -7.43 -7.08 2.22
N MET A 737 -6.12 -6.81 2.20
CA MET A 737 -5.36 -6.37 1.02
C MET A 737 -5.19 -7.46 -0.05
N THR A 738 -5.15 -8.74 0.33
CA THR A 738 -5.02 -9.86 -0.63
C THR A 738 -6.38 -10.20 -1.25
N GLY A 739 -7.44 -10.09 -0.45
CA GLY A 739 -8.83 -10.17 -0.88
C GLY A 739 -9.45 -11.56 -0.83
N ARG A 740 -10.79 -11.59 -0.83
CA ARG A 740 -11.56 -12.83 -0.61
C ARG A 740 -11.46 -13.87 -1.72
N ALA A 741 -11.32 -13.45 -2.98
CA ALA A 741 -11.17 -14.37 -4.11
C ALA A 741 -9.85 -15.16 -4.01
N TYR A 742 -8.75 -14.45 -3.79
CA TYR A 742 -7.45 -15.05 -3.50
C TYR A 742 -7.53 -16.02 -2.32
N GLY A 743 -8.10 -15.57 -1.19
CA GLY A 743 -8.17 -16.40 0.00
C GLY A 743 -9.00 -17.67 -0.20
N ALA A 744 -10.16 -17.57 -0.86
CA ALA A 744 -11.02 -18.72 -1.14
C ALA A 744 -10.32 -19.75 -2.04
N ALA A 745 -9.59 -19.28 -3.05
CA ALA A 745 -8.85 -20.14 -3.95
C ALA A 745 -7.67 -20.84 -3.26
N MET A 746 -6.90 -20.12 -2.45
CA MET A 746 -5.83 -20.72 -1.63
C MET A 746 -6.36 -21.73 -0.63
N ALA A 747 -7.50 -21.43 0.02
CA ALA A 747 -8.18 -22.37 0.90
C ALA A 747 -8.57 -23.64 0.14
N LEU A 748 -9.22 -23.52 -1.03
CA LEU A 748 -9.60 -24.68 -1.83
C LEU A 748 -8.41 -25.54 -2.28
N LEU A 749 -7.28 -24.93 -2.66
CA LEU A 749 -6.05 -25.65 -2.98
C LEU A 749 -5.47 -26.39 -1.76
N ALA A 750 -5.50 -25.77 -0.59
CA ALA A 750 -5.09 -26.42 0.65
C ALA A 750 -6.01 -27.61 0.98
N LEU A 751 -7.33 -27.39 0.92
CA LEU A 751 -8.34 -28.39 1.25
C LEU A 751 -8.32 -29.59 0.28
N GLU A 752 -7.97 -29.37 -0.99
CA GLU A 752 -7.71 -30.45 -1.96
C GLU A 752 -6.66 -31.44 -1.42
N ARG A 753 -5.54 -30.93 -0.90
CA ARG A 753 -4.45 -31.76 -0.33
C ARG A 753 -4.75 -32.32 1.05
N LEU A 754 -5.62 -31.66 1.82
CA LEU A 754 -5.99 -32.07 3.17
C LEU A 754 -7.19 -33.01 3.19
N SER A 755 -7.88 -33.24 2.07
CA SER A 755 -9.02 -34.17 1.99
C SER A 755 -8.58 -35.60 1.72
N GLU A 756 -7.36 -35.77 1.18
CA GLU A 756 -6.60 -37.03 1.12
C GLU A 756 -6.16 -37.47 2.53
#